data_AF-A0A430FRE7-F1
#
_entry.id   AF-A0A430FRE7-F1
#
_cell.length_a   1.000
_cell.length_b   1.000
_cell.length_c   1.000
_cell.angle_alpha   90.00
_cell.angle_beta   90.00
_cell.angle_gamma   90.00
#
_symmetry.space_group_name_H-M   'P 1'
#
loop_
_entity.id
_entity.type
_entity.pdbx_description
1 polymer ?
#
loop_
_entity_poly.entity_id
_entity_poly.type
_entity_poly.pdbx_seq_one_letter_code
_entity_poly.pdbx_strand_id
1 'polypeptide(L)'
;MSSKGRLRHARGKHAVSSMSLRANVITCRAIAVFCAIALCFIEFLIGLPTSYADDAASAQAEHAAQSTETTQPAEATQPAAHGSDASAQANATQPVVNGAPAQPAANNDATPPSAPADAPEFTKQIHKNTDPATGQFNGTYTLDMSVKGKSSETAVQQATPLDVALVLDVSSSMLLVDNPSYSPVDASQVNTDTTYYVSTRNGYEPVTYTTRRVRYWFTTRLVTGWFDSDDQQYSPDSTQFYTQTSLTRIQILKNALRSFLTDINKYNEQIQDPANRVRVSLIKFAGTQSDQIGNDTYPEAIQVGNQRVVLLTTDQSNYSQIVTPLTDNLIGSANSVDDAVNALQPGGFTQADYGMDLAERALDPAGQQAGNPNEGPRQNAKRMVVFFSDGEPSTSKGSGYSQGVATDAIDESYKLKHQLNAEVYAINAIPGTDQTAETFMNDLSNNYPDAEGTCTYSRWTGESCSVDPHARNTDGDYYFAATSANALDSVFAGLSSTIVSGAAYQNIRMEDQLSDYVQFTQPDAAQHYGAQLIVKNAQNEPITLADAGLESQGQALYTLQTHESNPELPENTIAVQFPQNYTLRNGYNYVLEYTIKPTAKAYQEYVDGVNSGKEDPYNGVTGEKNTGDESEDQLGFRSNANAFLSYAPRVDGQTQPNINATMPHPVFQVDIQTPEAQKHYSTLTVNKHWLGKAARPSSIYVDLACAVVDHADQSCTSYNHIEIKAGANANADWSKQIYIPVTDQQRQYTLSEEPVTATVDGKNTSYKAAYDANHVLTIPANAQRDVTTTITNYPAVAKLDLSSITVQKTVANTDTDNSFSFTLRPVNNVSAESSKSMQTLENKPFTSATTTVRGPFTMGQAKTASFQTAVNVSLPDAQTAQSYRFTVQENNPDPSVWECDKDHVDVQLNVVEDTHGIPEFNDDGSVKTTVTYAGGKNATDTATNTNVAAFTNRLKPATQLPLTGEGSATPRLWLGVATGLGALALVAIGRTMLWRRQEHSWSHEKS
;
A
#
# COMPACT_ATOMS: atom_id res chain seq x y z
N MET A 1 52.84 4.88 29.69
CA MET A 1 54.21 5.40 29.95
C MET A 1 54.59 6.37 28.84
N SER A 2 55.53 7.29 29.10
CA SER A 2 56.03 8.30 28.15
C SER A 2 55.01 9.34 27.64
N SER A 3 55.54 10.44 27.11
CA SER A 3 55.23 11.75 27.69
C SER A 3 55.68 12.95 26.84
N LYS A 4 54.99 14.09 27.02
CA LYS A 4 55.47 15.50 26.90
C LYS A 4 56.13 15.96 25.58
N GLY A 5 55.53 16.98 24.96
CA GLY A 5 56.22 17.97 24.13
C GLY A 5 55.46 19.30 24.12
N ARG A 6 56.03 20.40 24.67
CA ARG A 6 55.34 21.71 24.74
C ARG A 6 56.31 22.90 24.96
N LEU A 7 56.50 23.72 23.93
CA LEU A 7 57.14 25.06 23.89
C LEU A 7 56.62 25.72 22.59
N ARG A 8 56.12 26.98 22.49
CA ARG A 8 56.69 28.31 22.83
C ARG A 8 58.00 28.59 22.05
N HIS A 9 58.22 29.73 21.38
CA HIS A 9 57.73 31.09 21.70
C HIS A 9 57.92 32.13 20.55
N ALA A 10 57.09 33.20 20.57
CA ALA A 10 57.47 34.64 20.49
C ALA A 10 57.65 35.44 19.15
N ARG A 11 56.94 36.60 19.12
CA ARG A 11 57.31 37.98 18.63
C ARG A 11 57.31 38.34 17.12
N GLY A 12 56.81 39.55 16.79
CA GLY A 12 57.08 40.20 15.48
C GLY A 12 56.36 41.52 15.08
N LYS A 13 56.20 42.52 15.98
CA LYS A 13 55.59 43.88 15.80
C LYS A 13 55.65 44.61 14.41
N HIS A 14 54.81 45.65 14.28
CA HIS A 14 54.85 46.87 13.40
C HIS A 14 53.98 46.84 12.11
N ALA A 15 53.40 47.95 11.59
CA ALA A 15 53.05 49.28 12.18
C ALA A 15 52.17 50.17 11.23
N VAL A 16 51.36 51.08 11.83
CA VAL A 16 51.08 52.49 11.43
C VAL A 16 50.22 52.84 10.17
N SER A 17 49.07 53.52 10.44
CA SER A 17 48.40 54.65 9.71
C SER A 17 47.95 54.54 8.22
N SER A 18 46.96 55.31 7.72
CA SER A 18 45.83 56.11 8.30
C SER A 18 45.00 56.78 7.17
N MET A 19 43.84 57.40 7.50
CA MET A 19 43.08 58.41 6.71
C MET A 19 42.31 57.91 5.45
N SER A 20 41.19 58.50 5.00
CA SER A 20 40.24 59.47 5.62
C SER A 20 38.89 59.58 4.85
N LEU A 21 37.89 60.17 5.54
CA LEU A 21 36.73 60.93 5.04
C LEU A 21 35.46 60.27 4.43
N ARG A 22 34.33 60.67 5.05
CA ARG A 22 32.89 60.37 4.90
C ARG A 22 32.19 60.91 3.64
N ALA A 23 30.91 60.54 3.51
CA ALA A 23 29.70 61.37 3.20
C ALA A 23 28.99 61.06 1.85
N ASN A 24 27.65 61.15 1.67
CA ASN A 24 26.41 61.10 2.50
C ASN A 24 25.18 61.24 1.53
N VAL A 25 23.95 61.46 2.05
CA VAL A 25 22.78 62.18 1.42
C VAL A 25 21.81 61.35 0.55
N ILE A 26 20.45 61.49 0.54
CA ILE A 26 19.33 61.99 1.42
C ILE A 26 18.01 61.39 0.85
N THR A 27 16.92 61.16 1.62
CA THR A 27 15.52 61.77 1.58
C THR A 27 14.59 60.86 2.44
N CYS A 28 13.89 61.23 3.52
CA CYS A 28 12.76 62.16 3.79
C CYS A 28 11.40 61.73 3.16
N ARG A 29 10.20 61.84 3.80
CA ARG A 29 9.83 62.18 5.20
C ARG A 29 8.34 61.85 5.57
N ALA A 30 8.15 61.26 6.75
CA ALA A 30 7.08 61.38 7.80
C ALA A 30 5.69 62.04 7.58
N ILE A 31 4.68 61.54 8.34
CA ILE A 31 3.78 62.28 9.29
C ILE A 31 2.96 61.27 10.16
N ALA A 32 2.40 61.67 11.31
CA ALA A 32 1.81 60.77 12.34
C ALA A 32 0.61 61.38 13.13
N VAL A 33 -0.17 60.55 13.86
CA VAL A 33 -1.26 60.97 14.77
C VAL A 33 -1.35 60.10 16.06
N PHE A 34 -1.40 60.78 17.22
CA PHE A 34 -1.97 60.48 18.56
C PHE A 34 -2.59 59.08 18.86
N CYS A 35 -2.20 58.34 19.91
CA CYS A 35 -2.49 58.51 21.37
C CYS A 35 -3.92 58.08 21.80
N ALA A 36 -4.20 57.47 22.97
CA ALA A 36 -3.36 56.91 24.05
C ALA A 36 -4.25 56.13 25.09
N ILE A 37 -3.63 55.69 26.20
CA ILE A 37 -4.23 55.24 27.49
C ILE A 37 -4.74 53.77 27.53
N ALA A 38 -4.48 52.93 28.57
CA ALA A 38 -3.43 52.84 29.61
C ALA A 38 -3.67 51.59 30.50
N LEU A 39 -2.59 51.02 31.09
CA LEU A 39 -2.58 50.23 32.36
C LEU A 39 -3.36 48.88 32.35
N CYS A 40 -3.08 47.88 33.19
CA CYS A 40 -2.19 47.76 34.37
C CYS A 40 -1.55 46.33 34.37
N PHE A 41 -0.25 46.15 34.68
CA PHE A 41 0.29 45.67 35.98
C PHE A 41 0.01 44.18 36.34
N ILE A 42 0.95 43.38 36.89
CA ILE A 42 2.41 43.53 37.10
C ILE A 42 3.07 42.16 37.47
N GLU A 43 4.32 41.91 37.05
CA GLU A 43 5.39 41.09 37.71
C GLU A 43 5.17 39.55 37.97
N PHE A 44 6.19 38.68 38.18
CA PHE A 44 7.66 38.84 38.23
C PHE A 44 8.44 37.52 37.92
N LEU A 45 9.63 37.65 37.30
CA LEU A 45 10.95 37.03 37.62
C LEU A 45 11.10 35.48 37.88
N ILE A 46 12.24 34.79 37.62
CA ILE A 46 13.63 35.10 37.20
C ILE A 46 14.13 33.94 36.28
N GLY A 47 15.05 34.16 35.31
CA GLY A 47 15.68 33.03 34.57
C GLY A 47 16.66 33.28 33.42
N LEU A 48 17.55 34.29 33.48
CA LEU A 48 18.63 34.52 32.49
C LEU A 48 19.96 33.85 32.95
N PRO A 49 21.05 33.72 32.14
CA PRO A 49 21.36 34.43 30.88
C PRO A 49 22.12 33.64 29.76
N THR A 50 22.51 34.38 28.70
CA THR A 50 23.64 34.15 27.73
C THR A 50 23.59 32.95 26.75
N SER A 51 24.05 33.07 25.49
CA SER A 51 24.50 34.23 24.69
C SER A 51 24.72 33.90 23.21
N TYR A 52 24.56 34.90 22.32
CA TYR A 52 25.21 35.14 21.00
C TYR A 52 25.69 33.92 20.18
N ALA A 53 25.11 33.58 19.01
CA ALA A 53 24.97 34.36 17.75
C ALA A 53 26.17 34.26 16.79
N ASP A 54 25.86 33.83 15.56
CA ASP A 54 26.47 34.13 14.25
C ASP A 54 27.96 33.73 13.99
N ASP A 55 28.41 33.44 12.76
CA ASP A 55 27.91 33.94 11.46
C ASP A 55 28.28 33.06 10.22
N ALA A 56 27.57 33.35 9.12
CA ALA A 56 27.80 33.16 7.68
C ALA A 56 29.01 32.36 7.07
N ALA A 57 28.64 31.31 6.30
CA ALA A 57 28.69 31.25 4.81
C ALA A 57 29.94 30.88 3.96
N SER A 58 29.59 30.37 2.76
CA SER A 58 30.26 30.45 1.43
C SER A 58 31.56 29.68 1.09
N ALA A 59 31.37 28.54 0.41
CA ALA A 59 31.69 28.28 -1.01
C ALA A 59 33.13 28.39 -1.60
N GLN A 60 33.47 27.36 -2.40
CA GLN A 60 34.33 27.36 -3.62
C GLN A 60 35.84 27.70 -3.47
N ALA A 61 36.77 27.20 -4.30
CA ALA A 61 36.82 26.04 -5.23
C ALA A 61 38.29 25.77 -5.63
N GLU A 62 38.54 24.66 -6.35
CA GLU A 62 39.80 24.34 -7.08
C GLU A 62 41.06 24.11 -6.20
N HIS A 63 42.14 23.42 -6.61
CA HIS A 63 42.64 23.14 -7.96
C HIS A 63 43.40 21.77 -8.04
N ALA A 64 43.62 21.26 -9.25
CA ALA A 64 44.12 19.90 -9.54
C ALA A 64 45.63 19.63 -9.31
N ALA A 65 46.01 18.35 -9.16
CA ALA A 65 47.25 17.78 -9.71
C ALA A 65 47.22 16.23 -9.90
N GLN A 66 47.95 15.79 -10.92
CA GLN A 66 48.23 14.42 -11.43
C GLN A 66 48.77 13.44 -10.36
N SER A 67 48.72 12.09 -10.53
CA SER A 67 49.39 11.35 -11.62
C SER A 67 48.91 9.89 -11.82
N THR A 68 49.26 9.35 -12.99
CA THR A 68 49.04 7.97 -13.47
C THR A 68 49.92 6.91 -12.79
N GLU A 69 49.43 5.66 -12.74
CA GLU A 69 50.18 4.52 -13.31
C GLU A 69 49.21 3.41 -13.78
N THR A 70 49.66 2.52 -14.67
CA THR A 70 48.82 1.53 -15.37
C THR A 70 49.53 0.18 -15.47
N THR A 71 48.91 -0.92 -15.02
CA THR A 71 49.40 -2.27 -15.37
C THR A 71 48.30 -3.34 -15.42
N GLN A 72 48.39 -4.21 -16.43
CA GLN A 72 47.58 -5.40 -16.73
C GLN A 72 48.37 -6.21 -17.79
N PRO A 73 48.15 -7.53 -18.04
CA PRO A 73 47.65 -8.63 -17.20
C PRO A 73 48.77 -9.67 -16.88
N ALA A 74 48.41 -10.78 -16.23
CA ALA A 74 49.15 -12.06 -16.29
C ALA A 74 48.15 -13.24 -16.35
N GLU A 75 48.62 -14.44 -16.72
CA GLU A 75 47.80 -15.50 -17.32
C GLU A 75 48.02 -16.91 -16.69
N ALA A 76 47.11 -17.85 -16.99
CA ALA A 76 47.14 -19.29 -16.70
C ALA A 76 46.86 -19.71 -15.22
N THR A 77 46.40 -20.94 -14.92
CA THR A 77 46.32 -22.17 -15.75
C THR A 77 45.05 -22.99 -15.46
N GLN A 78 44.62 -23.80 -16.43
CA GLN A 78 43.54 -24.80 -16.34
C GLN A 78 44.00 -26.10 -15.64
N PRO A 79 43.07 -27.02 -15.27
CA PRO A 79 43.05 -28.29 -16.00
C PRO A 79 41.64 -28.86 -16.32
N ALA A 80 41.65 -29.83 -17.22
CA ALA A 80 40.52 -30.59 -17.79
C ALA A 80 40.17 -31.85 -16.96
N ALA A 81 39.13 -32.66 -17.23
CA ALA A 81 37.78 -32.47 -17.81
C ALA A 81 37.04 -33.83 -17.78
N HIS A 82 35.71 -33.84 -17.93
CA HIS A 82 34.96 -34.91 -18.60
C HIS A 82 33.57 -34.37 -19.00
N GLY A 83 32.94 -34.94 -20.03
CA GLY A 83 31.63 -34.51 -20.53
C GLY A 83 30.91 -35.62 -21.30
N SER A 84 29.75 -35.28 -21.86
CA SER A 84 28.95 -36.15 -22.74
C SER A 84 28.00 -35.31 -23.59
N ASP A 85 27.81 -35.68 -24.86
CA ASP A 85 26.96 -34.98 -25.83
C ASP A 85 25.48 -35.39 -25.75
N ALA A 86 24.59 -34.44 -26.06
CA ALA A 86 23.34 -34.70 -26.78
C ALA A 86 22.86 -33.41 -27.49
N SER A 87 22.49 -33.50 -28.76
CA SER A 87 22.09 -32.35 -29.59
C SER A 87 20.69 -32.52 -30.19
N ALA A 88 19.98 -31.40 -30.33
CA ALA A 88 18.78 -31.27 -31.17
C ALA A 88 18.64 -29.81 -31.66
N GLN A 89 18.12 -29.61 -32.87
CA GLN A 89 18.19 -28.34 -33.59
C GLN A 89 16.95 -28.15 -34.49
N ALA A 90 16.32 -26.97 -34.48
CA ALA A 90 15.23 -26.64 -35.42
C ALA A 90 15.14 -25.13 -35.76
N ASN A 91 15.06 -24.84 -37.07
CA ASN A 91 14.64 -23.57 -37.68
C ASN A 91 13.09 -23.43 -37.60
N ALA A 92 12.42 -22.28 -37.78
CA ALA A 92 12.75 -20.84 -37.93
C ALA A 92 11.41 -20.05 -37.68
N THR A 93 11.07 -18.81 -38.08
CA THR A 93 11.56 -17.83 -39.08
C THR A 93 11.00 -16.42 -38.76
N GLN A 94 11.59 -15.35 -39.30
CA GLN A 94 11.03 -13.97 -39.25
C GLN A 94 10.33 -13.56 -40.57
N PRO A 95 9.43 -12.57 -40.49
CA PRO A 95 9.41 -11.42 -41.39
C PRO A 95 9.61 -10.08 -40.65
N VAL A 96 9.82 -8.99 -41.40
CA VAL A 96 10.23 -7.64 -40.93
C VAL A 96 9.34 -6.57 -41.56
N VAL A 97 9.07 -5.43 -40.87
CA VAL A 97 9.08 -4.03 -41.41
C VAL A 97 8.60 -2.98 -40.36
N ASN A 98 9.46 -1.98 -40.13
CA ASN A 98 9.30 -0.54 -39.76
C ASN A 98 7.98 0.00 -39.15
N GLY A 99 7.97 0.99 -38.23
CA GLY A 99 9.06 1.72 -37.55
C GLY A 99 8.80 3.24 -37.38
N ALA A 100 8.81 3.75 -36.13
CA ALA A 100 8.67 5.18 -35.75
C ALA A 100 9.33 5.42 -34.35
N PRO A 101 9.51 6.68 -33.85
CA PRO A 101 10.63 7.03 -32.96
C PRO A 101 10.47 6.69 -31.47
N ALA A 102 11.59 6.69 -30.75
CA ALA A 102 11.72 6.21 -29.38
C ALA A 102 11.72 7.30 -28.30
N GLN A 103 11.22 6.92 -27.11
CA GLN A 103 11.40 7.59 -25.82
C GLN A 103 11.71 6.47 -24.78
N PRO A 104 12.58 6.68 -23.77
CA PRO A 104 13.14 5.56 -23.02
C PRO A 104 12.14 4.93 -22.03
N ALA A 105 11.64 3.74 -22.37
CA ALA A 105 10.95 2.86 -21.43
C ALA A 105 11.98 2.03 -20.63
N ALA A 106 11.81 1.99 -19.30
CA ALA A 106 12.57 1.10 -18.43
C ALA A 106 11.97 -0.32 -18.48
N ASN A 107 12.39 -1.10 -19.47
CA ASN A 107 11.92 -2.48 -19.68
C ASN A 107 12.48 -3.44 -18.61
N ASN A 108 11.94 -3.37 -17.39
CA ASN A 108 12.03 -4.44 -16.40
C ASN A 108 10.91 -5.49 -16.60
N ASP A 109 10.55 -5.79 -17.85
CA ASP A 109 9.60 -6.86 -18.21
C ASP A 109 10.30 -8.23 -18.19
N ALA A 110 10.91 -8.52 -17.03
CA ALA A 110 11.31 -9.86 -16.66
C ALA A 110 10.11 -10.48 -15.94
N THR A 111 9.40 -11.39 -16.60
CA THR A 111 8.42 -12.25 -15.92
C THR A 111 9.06 -12.80 -14.65
N PRO A 112 8.49 -12.57 -13.45
CA PRO A 112 9.10 -13.02 -12.22
C PRO A 112 9.28 -14.54 -12.30
N PRO A 113 10.42 -15.09 -11.81
CA PRO A 113 10.62 -16.52 -11.80
C PRO A 113 9.43 -17.16 -11.08
N SER A 114 8.76 -18.11 -11.76
CA SER A 114 7.56 -18.75 -11.24
C SER A 114 7.82 -19.23 -9.82
N ALA A 115 7.08 -18.68 -8.86
CA ALA A 115 7.32 -18.95 -7.45
C ALA A 115 7.39 -20.47 -7.21
N PRO A 116 8.32 -20.96 -6.37
CA PRO A 116 8.30 -22.34 -5.92
C PRO A 116 6.89 -22.71 -5.45
N ALA A 117 6.42 -23.93 -5.77
CA ALA A 117 5.10 -24.40 -5.34
C ALA A 117 4.92 -24.30 -3.81
N ASP A 118 6.04 -24.32 -3.09
CA ASP A 118 6.18 -24.01 -1.68
C ASP A 118 7.02 -22.72 -1.50
N ALA A 119 6.34 -21.59 -1.73
CA ALA A 119 6.70 -20.26 -1.24
C ALA A 119 5.70 -19.82 -0.15
N PRO A 120 6.04 -18.86 0.73
CA PRO A 120 5.06 -18.25 1.63
C PRO A 120 4.02 -17.46 0.82
N GLU A 121 2.78 -17.43 1.30
CA GLU A 121 1.75 -16.54 0.76
C GLU A 121 2.01 -15.12 1.28
N PHE A 122 2.03 -14.11 0.40
CA PHE A 122 2.22 -12.71 0.78
C PHE A 122 1.38 -11.76 -0.06
N THR A 123 0.92 -10.66 0.55
CA THR A 123 0.16 -9.60 -0.12
C THR A 123 0.54 -8.23 0.45
N LYS A 124 0.35 -7.17 -0.34
CA LYS A 124 0.41 -5.79 0.15
C LYS A 124 -0.93 -5.11 -0.18
N GLN A 125 -1.68 -4.69 0.83
CA GLN A 125 -3.02 -4.13 0.67
C GLN A 125 -3.10 -2.68 1.17
N ILE A 126 -4.13 -1.96 0.72
CA ILE A 126 -4.42 -0.58 1.13
C ILE A 126 -5.90 -0.41 1.49
N HIS A 127 -6.17 0.34 2.54
CA HIS A 127 -7.52 0.53 3.10
C HIS A 127 -7.77 1.99 3.50
N LYS A 128 -8.92 2.56 3.09
CA LYS A 128 -9.37 3.92 3.44
C LYS A 128 -9.80 3.99 4.89
N ASN A 129 -9.19 4.90 5.65
CA ASN A 129 -9.62 5.18 7.00
C ASN A 129 -10.84 6.11 6.97
N THR A 130 -11.88 5.76 7.71
CA THR A 130 -13.08 6.58 7.87
C THR A 130 -13.12 7.26 9.23
N ASP A 131 -13.73 8.43 9.33
CA ASP A 131 -14.09 9.04 10.61
C ASP A 131 -15.17 8.19 11.31
N PRO A 132 -14.94 7.66 12.52
CA PRO A 132 -15.90 6.79 13.22
C PRO A 132 -17.25 7.46 13.56
N ALA A 133 -17.34 8.79 13.55
CA ALA A 133 -18.56 9.53 13.84
C ALA A 133 -19.43 9.80 12.60
N THR A 134 -18.85 9.75 11.39
CA THR A 134 -19.56 10.09 10.13
C THR A 134 -19.58 8.95 9.11
N GLY A 135 -18.66 7.98 9.22
CA GLY A 135 -18.44 6.94 8.22
C GLY A 135 -17.82 7.46 6.91
N GLN A 136 -17.42 8.72 6.84
CA GLN A 136 -16.80 9.32 5.66
C GLN A 136 -15.29 9.11 5.66
N PHE A 137 -14.69 8.99 4.47
CA PHE A 137 -13.25 8.92 4.28
C PHE A 137 -12.54 10.15 4.87
N ASN A 138 -11.51 9.94 5.68
CA ASN A 138 -10.87 11.01 6.48
C ASN A 138 -9.63 11.63 5.81
N GLY A 139 -9.22 11.15 4.64
CA GLY A 139 -8.02 11.60 3.92
C GLY A 139 -6.75 10.76 4.16
N THR A 140 -6.80 9.71 4.99
CA THR A 140 -5.66 8.81 5.26
C THR A 140 -5.96 7.36 4.91
N TYR A 141 -4.92 6.62 4.53
CA TYR A 141 -4.99 5.21 4.17
C TYR A 141 -4.08 4.39 5.09
N THR A 142 -4.48 3.18 5.43
CA THR A 142 -3.64 2.19 6.10
C THR A 142 -3.08 1.22 5.07
N LEU A 143 -1.82 0.84 5.21
CA LEU A 143 -1.10 -0.11 4.37
C LEU A 143 -0.73 -1.34 5.17
N ASP A 144 -1.14 -2.51 4.68
CA ASP A 144 -0.88 -3.82 5.27
C ASP A 144 0.11 -4.57 4.38
N MET A 145 1.36 -4.76 4.84
CA MET A 145 2.27 -5.74 4.25
C MET A 145 2.16 -7.04 5.01
N SER A 146 1.66 -8.10 4.39
CA SER A 146 1.43 -9.38 5.06
C SER A 146 2.22 -10.52 4.46
N VAL A 147 2.76 -11.38 5.33
CA VAL A 147 3.35 -12.68 4.99
C VAL A 147 2.79 -13.76 5.89
N LYS A 148 2.31 -14.84 5.30
CA LYS A 148 1.67 -15.97 5.97
C LYS A 148 2.59 -17.18 5.96
N GLY A 149 2.81 -17.75 7.15
CA GLY A 149 3.59 -18.96 7.32
C GLY A 149 2.90 -20.15 6.67
N LYS A 150 3.64 -20.86 5.83
CA LYS A 150 3.28 -22.16 5.27
C LYS A 150 4.43 -23.10 5.61
N SER A 151 4.19 -24.13 6.41
CA SER A 151 5.23 -25.05 6.85
C SER A 151 4.71 -26.48 6.96
N SER A 152 5.51 -27.42 6.47
CA SER A 152 5.30 -28.87 6.60
C SER A 152 6.17 -29.50 7.69
N GLU A 153 7.04 -28.72 8.34
CA GLU A 153 7.67 -29.14 9.58
C GLU A 153 6.60 -29.38 10.66
N THR A 154 6.81 -30.41 11.48
CA THR A 154 5.95 -30.70 12.63
C THR A 154 6.00 -29.58 13.68
N ALA A 155 5.00 -29.55 14.56
CA ALA A 155 5.01 -28.69 15.74
C ALA A 155 6.11 -29.06 16.78
N VAL A 156 6.96 -30.07 16.50
CA VAL A 156 8.19 -30.34 17.26
C VAL A 156 9.31 -29.36 16.85
N GLN A 157 9.37 -29.00 15.56
CA GLN A 157 10.55 -28.40 14.93
C GLN A 157 10.50 -26.87 14.85
N GLN A 158 9.31 -26.28 14.66
CA GLN A 158 9.19 -24.87 14.23
C GLN A 158 9.68 -23.83 15.26
N ALA A 159 9.62 -24.10 16.57
CA ALA A 159 10.02 -23.13 17.61
C ALA A 159 10.30 -23.75 19.01
N THR A 160 10.45 -25.07 19.10
CA THR A 160 10.37 -25.79 20.39
C THR A 160 11.62 -26.66 20.59
N PRO A 161 12.41 -26.48 21.66
CA PRO A 161 13.55 -27.35 21.91
C PRO A 161 13.12 -28.81 22.13
N LEU A 162 14.00 -29.77 21.83
CA LEU A 162 13.70 -31.21 21.98
C LEU A 162 14.64 -31.87 22.99
N ASP A 163 14.08 -32.40 24.08
CA ASP A 163 14.78 -33.24 25.05
C ASP A 163 14.45 -34.73 24.78
N VAL A 164 15.47 -35.57 24.58
CA VAL A 164 15.34 -36.98 24.23
C VAL A 164 15.94 -37.87 25.33
N ALA A 165 15.20 -38.86 25.80
CA ALA A 165 15.70 -39.94 26.65
C ALA A 165 15.92 -41.22 25.81
N LEU A 166 17.17 -41.66 25.69
CA LEU A 166 17.51 -42.98 25.15
C LEU A 166 17.53 -43.98 26.30
N VAL A 167 16.56 -44.89 26.35
CA VAL A 167 16.35 -45.84 27.45
C VAL A 167 16.71 -47.23 26.97
N LEU A 168 17.92 -47.68 27.31
CA LEU A 168 18.56 -48.83 26.65
C LEU A 168 18.71 -50.02 27.59
N ASP A 169 18.22 -51.17 27.15
CA ASP A 169 18.43 -52.47 27.76
C ASP A 169 19.92 -52.86 27.72
N VAL A 170 20.48 -53.17 28.90
CA VAL A 170 21.84 -53.71 29.07
C VAL A 170 21.82 -54.98 29.93
N SER A 171 20.73 -55.74 29.88
CA SER A 171 20.57 -57.06 30.51
C SER A 171 21.56 -58.11 29.97
N SER A 172 21.53 -59.33 30.50
CA SER A 172 22.34 -60.43 29.97
C SER A 172 21.85 -60.96 28.62
N SER A 173 20.57 -60.82 28.27
CA SER A 173 20.03 -61.29 26.98
C SER A 173 20.53 -60.43 25.81
N MET A 174 20.97 -59.20 26.06
CA MET A 174 21.62 -58.32 25.09
C MET A 174 23.01 -58.81 24.61
N LEU A 175 23.57 -59.87 25.22
CA LEU A 175 24.70 -60.65 24.66
C LEU A 175 24.29 -61.67 23.59
N LEU A 176 23.00 -62.01 23.49
CA LEU A 176 22.53 -63.02 22.55
C LEU A 176 22.72 -62.56 21.10
N VAL A 177 22.81 -63.56 20.24
CA VAL A 177 23.14 -63.43 18.82
C VAL A 177 22.17 -64.30 18.06
N ASP A 178 21.25 -63.65 17.37
CA ASP A 178 20.21 -64.32 16.61
C ASP A 178 20.78 -64.84 15.28
N ASN A 179 20.57 -66.14 15.01
CA ASN A 179 21.20 -66.88 13.90
C ASN A 179 22.74 -66.71 13.83
N PRO A 180 23.48 -67.22 14.84
CA PRO A 180 24.91 -67.01 14.94
C PRO A 180 25.66 -67.74 13.80
N SER A 181 26.42 -66.96 13.03
CA SER A 181 27.34 -67.46 12.00
C SER A 181 28.73 -67.68 12.59
N TYR A 182 29.42 -68.71 12.13
CA TYR A 182 30.73 -69.13 12.65
C TYR A 182 31.75 -69.33 11.53
N SER A 183 32.94 -68.76 11.68
CA SER A 183 34.09 -68.95 10.79
C SER A 183 35.12 -69.89 11.44
N PRO A 184 35.70 -70.86 10.73
CA PRO A 184 36.81 -71.63 11.26
C PRO A 184 38.03 -70.74 11.52
N VAL A 185 38.82 -71.12 12.51
CA VAL A 185 40.05 -70.45 12.96
C VAL A 185 41.22 -71.41 12.76
N ASP A 186 42.36 -70.91 12.29
CA ASP A 186 43.59 -71.72 12.22
C ASP A 186 44.08 -72.06 13.64
N ALA A 187 44.49 -73.30 13.89
CA ALA A 187 44.94 -73.73 15.21
C ALA A 187 46.11 -72.89 15.77
N SER A 188 46.95 -72.32 14.89
CA SER A 188 48.05 -71.41 15.26
C SER A 188 47.59 -70.01 15.71
N GLN A 189 46.32 -69.66 15.48
CA GLN A 189 45.70 -68.38 15.87
C GLN A 189 44.84 -68.48 17.14
N VAL A 190 44.63 -69.69 17.67
CA VAL A 190 43.87 -69.90 18.91
C VAL A 190 44.71 -69.46 20.11
N ASN A 191 44.32 -68.35 20.74
CA ASN A 191 44.95 -67.81 21.95
C ASN A 191 44.13 -68.14 23.21
N THR A 192 44.71 -68.04 24.40
CA THR A 192 44.08 -68.44 25.67
C THR A 192 43.01 -67.47 26.20
N ASP A 193 42.91 -66.28 25.60
CA ASP A 193 42.24 -65.12 26.20
C ASP A 193 40.97 -64.74 25.41
N THR A 194 40.65 -65.51 24.36
CA THR A 194 39.48 -65.37 23.48
C THR A 194 38.56 -66.57 23.64
N THR A 195 37.24 -66.36 23.75
CA THR A 195 36.26 -67.45 23.69
C THR A 195 36.12 -67.92 22.24
N TYR A 196 36.32 -69.22 22.02
CA TYR A 196 36.07 -69.88 20.73
C TYR A 196 34.88 -70.82 20.84
N TYR A 197 34.45 -71.37 19.71
CA TYR A 197 33.37 -72.34 19.62
C TYR A 197 33.86 -73.63 18.98
N VAL A 198 33.28 -74.76 19.37
CA VAL A 198 33.48 -76.07 18.73
C VAL A 198 32.14 -76.63 18.27
N SER A 199 32.12 -77.30 17.12
CA SER A 199 30.91 -77.95 16.62
C SER A 199 30.67 -79.25 17.39
N THR A 200 29.54 -79.32 18.10
CA THR A 200 29.06 -80.49 18.84
C THR A 200 27.80 -81.06 18.18
N ARG A 201 27.19 -82.06 18.83
CA ARG A 201 25.89 -82.61 18.41
C ARG A 201 24.73 -81.64 18.61
N ASN A 202 24.89 -80.61 19.45
CA ASN A 202 23.84 -79.68 19.85
C ASN A 202 23.91 -78.33 19.10
N GLY A 203 24.93 -78.13 18.26
CA GLY A 203 25.22 -76.85 17.60
C GLY A 203 26.69 -76.48 17.75
N TYR A 204 26.96 -75.18 17.90
CA TYR A 204 28.29 -74.67 18.26
C TYR A 204 28.29 -74.33 19.76
N GLU A 205 29.11 -75.02 20.54
CA GLU A 205 29.21 -74.78 21.99
C GLU A 205 30.47 -73.94 22.29
N PRO A 206 30.37 -72.92 23.17
CA PRO A 206 31.52 -72.10 23.55
C PRO A 206 32.50 -72.91 24.40
N VAL A 207 33.80 -72.74 24.09
CA VAL A 207 34.90 -73.31 24.86
C VAL A 207 35.76 -72.22 25.49
N THR A 208 36.17 -72.46 26.73
CA THR A 208 37.05 -71.57 27.49
C THR A 208 38.31 -72.34 27.92
N TYR A 209 39.44 -71.65 27.99
CA TYR A 209 40.71 -72.24 28.41
C TYR A 209 40.91 -72.12 29.92
N THR A 210 41.14 -73.23 30.62
CA THR A 210 41.49 -73.18 32.05
C THR A 210 43.00 -73.08 32.26
N THR A 211 43.41 -72.15 33.12
CA THR A 211 44.79 -72.02 33.63
C THR A 211 45.01 -72.71 34.97
N ARG A 212 43.94 -73.21 35.61
CA ARG A 212 43.98 -73.73 36.99
C ARG A 212 44.04 -75.25 37.03
N ARG A 213 45.17 -75.76 37.51
CA ARG A 213 45.55 -77.17 37.74
C ARG A 213 45.71 -78.08 36.51
N VAL A 214 44.99 -77.85 35.42
CA VAL A 214 45.21 -78.52 34.12
C VAL A 214 45.13 -77.47 33.00
N ARG A 215 45.65 -77.78 31.82
CA ARG A 215 45.67 -76.90 30.63
C ARG A 215 44.91 -77.56 29.48
N TYR A 216 43.64 -77.22 29.29
CA TYR A 216 42.82 -77.65 28.16
C TYR A 216 41.67 -76.66 27.94
N TRP A 217 41.00 -76.80 26.80
CA TRP A 217 39.74 -76.15 26.52
C TRP A 217 38.57 -77.06 26.92
N PHE A 218 37.50 -76.48 27.43
CA PHE A 218 36.30 -77.20 27.88
C PHE A 218 35.05 -76.35 27.64
N THR A 219 33.91 -77.01 27.45
CA THR A 219 32.59 -76.36 27.30
C THR A 219 32.05 -75.89 28.65
N THR A 220 31.47 -74.70 28.72
CA THR A 220 31.11 -74.05 29.99
C THR A 220 29.80 -74.58 30.62
N ARG A 221 29.82 -75.78 31.22
CA ARG A 221 28.76 -76.31 32.11
C ARG A 221 29.16 -76.27 33.59
N LEU A 222 29.46 -75.09 34.11
CA LEU A 222 29.86 -74.90 35.51
C LEU A 222 28.67 -75.01 36.50
N VAL A 223 28.32 -76.23 36.89
CA VAL A 223 27.41 -76.49 38.02
C VAL A 223 28.23 -76.82 39.29
N THR A 224 28.38 -75.83 40.17
CA THR A 224 28.80 -76.01 41.58
C THR A 224 30.20 -76.60 41.86
N GLY A 225 31.22 -76.25 41.06
CA GLY A 225 32.62 -76.28 41.51
C GLY A 225 33.29 -77.66 41.64
N TRP A 226 32.61 -78.72 41.22
CA TRP A 226 33.22 -80.03 40.94
C TRP A 226 33.25 -80.21 39.42
N PHE A 227 34.37 -80.70 38.88
CA PHE A 227 34.41 -81.16 37.50
C PHE A 227 33.63 -82.48 37.43
N ASP A 228 32.56 -82.53 36.64
CA ASP A 228 31.86 -83.78 36.40
C ASP A 228 32.69 -84.66 35.44
N SER A 229 32.48 -85.98 35.45
CA SER A 229 33.31 -86.90 34.64
C SER A 229 33.11 -86.79 33.13
N ASP A 230 32.10 -86.02 32.72
CA ASP A 230 31.56 -85.98 31.36
C ASP A 230 31.95 -84.70 30.60
N ASP A 231 32.72 -83.79 31.22
CA ASP A 231 33.28 -82.59 30.56
C ASP A 231 34.23 -82.97 29.42
N GLN A 232 33.82 -82.68 28.18
CA GLN A 232 34.66 -82.95 27.01
C GLN A 232 35.82 -81.95 26.91
N GLN A 233 37.03 -82.50 26.79
CA GLN A 233 38.27 -81.74 26.60
C GLN A 233 38.55 -81.56 25.11
N TYR A 234 38.80 -80.32 24.71
CA TYR A 234 39.11 -79.94 23.34
C TYR A 234 40.55 -79.40 23.25
N SER A 235 41.19 -79.59 22.09
CA SER A 235 42.48 -78.97 21.75
C SER A 235 42.43 -78.44 20.31
N PRO A 236 43.00 -77.26 20.03
CA PRO A 236 43.15 -76.75 18.66
C PRO A 236 43.91 -77.71 17.74
N ASP A 237 44.81 -78.54 18.29
CA ASP A 237 45.57 -79.55 17.55
C ASP A 237 44.71 -80.73 17.05
N SER A 238 43.50 -80.91 17.61
CA SER A 238 42.64 -82.09 17.37
C SER A 238 41.17 -81.76 17.07
N THR A 239 40.78 -80.48 17.16
CA THR A 239 39.40 -80.02 17.04
C THR A 239 39.39 -78.72 16.26
N GLN A 240 38.49 -78.59 15.28
CA GLN A 240 38.31 -77.32 14.58
C GLN A 240 37.65 -76.30 15.52
N PHE A 241 38.37 -75.23 15.82
CA PHE A 241 37.87 -74.09 16.58
C PHE A 241 37.26 -73.05 15.64
N TYR A 242 36.28 -72.31 16.12
CA TYR A 242 35.55 -71.31 15.35
C TYR A 242 35.43 -70.00 16.13
N THR A 243 35.47 -68.86 15.44
CA THR A 243 34.99 -67.57 15.94
C THR A 243 33.57 -67.33 15.45
N GLN A 244 32.75 -66.72 16.28
CA GLN A 244 31.45 -66.21 15.84
C GLN A 244 31.65 -64.92 15.05
N THR A 245 30.96 -64.78 13.91
CA THR A 245 31.05 -63.61 13.02
C THR A 245 29.79 -62.73 13.03
N SER A 246 28.68 -63.23 13.58
CA SER A 246 27.48 -62.43 13.83
C SER A 246 27.66 -61.52 15.05
N LEU A 247 27.18 -60.27 14.94
CA LEU A 247 27.15 -59.29 16.03
C LEU A 247 26.10 -59.65 17.09
N THR A 248 26.34 -59.23 18.34
CA THR A 248 25.34 -59.30 19.43
C THR A 248 24.27 -58.21 19.31
N ARG A 249 23.11 -58.38 19.98
CA ARG A 249 22.05 -57.36 20.06
C ARG A 249 22.59 -55.99 20.50
N ILE A 250 23.43 -55.93 21.54
CA ILE A 250 24.05 -54.68 22.01
C ILE A 250 25.03 -54.07 20.98
N GLN A 251 25.75 -54.87 20.19
CA GLN A 251 26.64 -54.35 19.14
C GLN A 251 25.85 -53.75 17.98
N ILE A 252 24.73 -54.36 17.62
CA ILE A 252 23.80 -53.85 16.61
C ILE A 252 23.21 -52.50 17.07
N LEU A 253 22.74 -52.42 18.32
CA LEU A 253 22.23 -51.18 18.91
C LEU A 253 23.24 -50.03 18.86
N LYS A 254 24.51 -50.28 19.27
CA LYS A 254 25.56 -49.24 19.28
C LYS A 254 25.81 -48.65 17.89
N ASN A 255 25.83 -49.50 16.85
CA ASN A 255 26.04 -49.04 15.47
C ASN A 255 24.89 -48.14 14.98
N ALA A 256 23.64 -48.53 15.25
CA ALA A 256 22.47 -47.77 14.84
C ALA A 256 22.36 -46.43 15.60
N LEU A 257 22.60 -46.44 16.92
CA LEU A 257 22.62 -45.23 17.75
C LEU A 257 23.73 -44.25 17.34
N ARG A 258 24.91 -44.75 16.96
CA ARG A 258 25.99 -43.90 16.43
C ARG A 258 25.53 -43.11 15.20
N SER A 259 24.78 -43.75 14.30
CA SER A 259 24.21 -43.10 13.10
C SER A 259 23.16 -42.06 13.48
N PHE A 260 22.21 -42.42 14.35
CA PHE A 260 21.18 -41.52 14.90
C PHE A 260 21.78 -40.26 15.55
N LEU A 261 22.75 -40.43 16.45
CA LEU A 261 23.46 -39.33 17.11
C LEU A 261 24.28 -38.49 16.12
N THR A 262 24.84 -39.10 15.08
CA THR A 262 25.55 -38.37 14.01
C THR A 262 24.61 -37.43 13.26
N ASP A 263 23.40 -37.87 12.91
CA ASP A 263 22.46 -37.05 12.13
C ASP A 263 21.80 -35.96 12.97
N ILE A 264 21.49 -36.24 14.24
CA ILE A 264 21.05 -35.19 15.19
C ILE A 264 22.18 -34.19 15.46
N ASN A 265 23.45 -34.62 15.52
CA ASN A 265 24.58 -33.70 15.68
C ASN A 265 24.69 -32.73 14.48
N LYS A 266 24.58 -33.22 13.24
CA LYS A 266 24.54 -32.37 12.04
C LYS A 266 23.40 -31.35 12.10
N TYR A 267 22.23 -31.74 12.63
CA TYR A 267 21.10 -30.83 12.83
C TYR A 267 21.41 -29.77 13.91
N ASN A 268 21.99 -30.17 15.04
CA ASN A 268 22.44 -29.26 16.10
C ASN A 268 23.51 -28.26 15.63
N GLU A 269 24.38 -28.63 14.69
CA GLU A 269 25.37 -27.74 14.07
C GLU A 269 24.73 -26.60 13.25
N GLN A 270 23.51 -26.79 12.75
CA GLN A 270 22.74 -25.77 12.04
C GLN A 270 21.99 -24.82 13.00
N ILE A 271 21.78 -25.24 14.25
CA ILE A 271 21.10 -24.44 15.28
C ILE A 271 22.11 -23.49 15.95
N GLN A 272 21.97 -22.20 15.66
CA GLN A 272 22.84 -21.13 16.18
C GLN A 272 22.74 -20.94 17.70
N ASP A 273 21.56 -21.13 18.30
CA ASP A 273 21.32 -20.98 19.74
C ASP A 273 21.38 -22.35 20.46
N PRO A 274 22.40 -22.62 21.30
CA PRO A 274 22.50 -23.86 22.07
C PRO A 274 21.32 -24.15 23.00
N ALA A 275 20.51 -23.14 23.36
CA ALA A 275 19.29 -23.36 24.14
C ALA A 275 18.20 -24.11 23.36
N ASN A 276 18.22 -24.08 22.02
CA ASN A 276 17.20 -24.70 21.14
C ASN A 276 17.63 -26.05 20.54
N ARG A 277 18.88 -26.45 20.71
CA ARG A 277 19.41 -27.74 20.20
C ARG A 277 18.68 -28.95 20.76
N VAL A 278 18.68 -30.05 20.01
CA VAL A 278 18.26 -31.36 20.50
C VAL A 278 19.25 -31.80 21.58
N ARG A 279 18.76 -32.13 22.78
CA ARG A 279 19.58 -32.68 23.86
C ARG A 279 19.21 -34.13 24.09
N VAL A 280 20.20 -34.96 24.37
CA VAL A 280 20.01 -36.39 24.59
C VAL A 280 20.52 -36.75 25.99
N SER A 281 19.70 -37.47 26.74
CA SER A 281 20.04 -38.16 27.97
C SER A 281 20.16 -39.66 27.67
N LEU A 282 21.15 -40.31 28.25
CA LEU A 282 21.38 -41.75 28.12
C LEU A 282 21.03 -42.45 29.42
N ILE A 283 20.06 -43.35 29.39
CA ILE A 283 19.64 -44.22 30.49
C ILE A 283 20.00 -45.66 30.08
N LYS A 284 20.63 -46.41 30.99
CA LYS A 284 20.77 -47.87 30.86
C LYS A 284 19.90 -48.54 31.90
N PHE A 285 19.26 -49.67 31.57
CA PHE A 285 18.54 -50.47 32.55
C PHE A 285 18.88 -51.96 32.47
N ALA A 286 18.91 -52.61 33.63
CA ALA A 286 19.06 -54.05 33.77
C ALA A 286 18.71 -54.54 35.19
N GLY A 287 19.59 -54.29 36.16
CA GLY A 287 19.46 -54.76 37.54
C GLY A 287 18.81 -53.74 38.47
N THR A 288 19.25 -53.74 39.73
CA THR A 288 18.80 -52.76 40.76
C THR A 288 19.01 -51.31 40.30
N GLN A 289 18.10 -50.41 40.64
CA GLN A 289 18.23 -48.98 40.37
C GLN A 289 19.38 -48.31 41.14
N SER A 290 19.95 -47.25 40.56
CA SER A 290 20.90 -46.33 41.20
C SER A 290 20.50 -44.87 41.00
N ASP A 291 20.71 -44.06 42.03
CA ASP A 291 20.52 -42.61 42.01
C ASP A 291 21.76 -41.83 41.55
N GLN A 292 22.85 -42.53 41.23
CA GLN A 292 24.08 -41.90 40.73
C GLN A 292 24.08 -41.84 39.20
N ILE A 293 24.66 -40.77 38.65
CA ILE A 293 24.97 -40.70 37.22
C ILE A 293 26.27 -41.45 36.96
N GLY A 294 26.26 -42.46 36.08
CA GLY A 294 27.47 -43.23 35.76
C GLY A 294 27.24 -44.51 34.95
N ASN A 295 28.29 -45.34 34.82
CA ASN A 295 28.24 -46.64 34.13
C ASN A 295 28.54 -47.84 35.07
N ASP A 296 28.32 -47.65 36.37
CA ASP A 296 28.59 -48.63 37.44
C ASP A 296 27.87 -49.99 37.30
N THR A 297 28.40 -50.96 38.05
CA THR A 297 27.95 -52.35 38.17
C THR A 297 28.03 -52.82 39.63
N TYR A 298 27.37 -53.93 39.98
CA TYR A 298 27.45 -54.54 41.31
C TYR A 298 27.68 -56.07 41.27
N PRO A 299 28.34 -56.65 42.28
CA PRO A 299 28.50 -58.09 42.39
C PRO A 299 27.17 -58.76 42.76
N GLU A 300 26.75 -59.76 42.00
CA GLU A 300 25.54 -60.53 42.26
C GLU A 300 25.70 -61.43 43.50
N ALA A 301 24.63 -61.54 44.31
CA ALA A 301 24.67 -62.27 45.57
C ALA A 301 23.40 -63.13 45.75
N ILE A 302 23.55 -64.43 45.55
CA ILE A 302 22.46 -65.40 45.68
C ILE A 302 22.11 -65.66 47.15
N GLN A 303 20.86 -66.02 47.43
CA GLN A 303 20.45 -66.53 48.73
C GLN A 303 20.54 -68.06 48.72
N VAL A 304 21.30 -68.64 49.65
CA VAL A 304 21.40 -70.09 49.84
C VAL A 304 20.78 -70.40 51.21
N GLY A 305 19.48 -70.69 51.20
CA GLY A 305 18.67 -70.71 52.42
C GLY A 305 18.66 -69.33 53.08
N ASN A 306 19.00 -69.25 54.37
CA ASN A 306 19.01 -68.01 55.14
C ASN A 306 20.37 -67.26 55.07
N GLN A 307 21.27 -67.61 54.15
CA GLN A 307 22.58 -66.98 54.00
C GLN A 307 22.76 -66.35 52.63
N ARG A 308 23.08 -65.05 52.62
CA ARG A 308 23.48 -64.30 51.42
C ARG A 308 24.90 -64.70 51.03
N VAL A 309 25.03 -65.43 49.93
CA VAL A 309 26.32 -65.86 49.38
C VAL A 309 26.64 -64.96 48.19
N VAL A 310 27.62 -64.07 48.37
CA VAL A 310 28.25 -63.40 47.22
C VAL A 310 29.00 -64.47 46.44
N LEU A 311 28.67 -64.65 45.16
CA LEU A 311 29.39 -65.59 44.32
C LEU A 311 30.81 -65.06 44.06
N LEU A 312 31.80 -65.94 44.12
CA LEU A 312 33.18 -65.62 43.69
C LEU A 312 33.33 -65.78 42.16
N THR A 313 32.31 -65.31 41.43
CA THR A 313 32.25 -65.21 39.97
C THR A 313 32.74 -63.83 39.53
N THR A 314 33.17 -63.73 38.28
CA THR A 314 33.50 -62.45 37.62
C THR A 314 32.27 -61.68 37.17
N ASP A 315 31.11 -62.33 37.14
CA ASP A 315 29.80 -61.78 36.78
C ASP A 315 29.41 -60.61 37.70
N GLN A 316 29.34 -59.42 37.11
CA GLN A 316 28.73 -58.24 37.70
C GLN A 316 27.43 -57.93 36.95
N SER A 317 26.41 -57.48 37.68
CA SER A 317 25.16 -56.98 37.09
C SER A 317 25.23 -55.46 36.93
N ASN A 318 24.67 -54.92 35.87
CA ASN A 318 24.51 -53.47 35.72
C ASN A 318 23.47 -52.94 36.71
N TYR A 319 23.73 -51.76 37.27
CA TYR A 319 22.66 -50.93 37.82
C TYR A 319 21.80 -50.35 36.69
N SER A 320 20.49 -50.20 36.92
CA SER A 320 19.65 -49.31 36.12
C SER A 320 19.91 -47.86 36.56
N GLN A 321 20.36 -46.99 35.66
CA GLN A 321 20.76 -45.62 35.99
C GLN A 321 20.86 -44.69 34.77
N ILE A 322 20.83 -43.39 35.03
CA ILE A 322 21.23 -42.36 34.06
C ILE A 322 22.76 -42.47 33.88
N VAL A 323 23.21 -42.67 32.64
CA VAL A 323 24.62 -42.75 32.26
C VAL A 323 25.15 -41.39 31.81
N THR A 324 24.29 -40.57 31.20
CA THR A 324 24.62 -39.21 30.75
C THR A 324 23.37 -38.34 30.89
N PRO A 325 23.42 -37.19 31.59
CA PRO A 325 22.29 -36.26 31.65
C PRO A 325 22.05 -35.60 30.28
N LEU A 326 20.95 -34.85 30.14
CA LEU A 326 20.62 -34.12 28.91
C LEU A 326 21.79 -33.23 28.44
N THR A 327 22.35 -33.53 27.27
CA THR A 327 23.45 -32.77 26.66
C THR A 327 23.31 -32.67 25.14
N ASP A 328 23.86 -31.63 24.52
CA ASP A 328 24.05 -31.53 23.07
C ASP A 328 25.43 -32.07 22.61
N ASN A 329 26.26 -32.56 23.54
CA ASN A 329 27.53 -33.25 23.25
C ASN A 329 27.29 -34.68 22.74
N LEU A 330 26.80 -34.82 21.51
CA LEU A 330 26.31 -36.10 21.01
C LEU A 330 27.41 -37.05 20.50
N ILE A 331 28.45 -36.55 19.85
CA ILE A 331 29.47 -37.38 19.19
C ILE A 331 30.87 -36.74 19.14
N GLY A 332 31.91 -37.58 19.12
CA GLY A 332 33.27 -37.21 18.70
C GLY A 332 34.11 -36.40 19.71
N SER A 333 33.50 -35.90 20.78
CA SER A 333 34.17 -35.25 21.91
C SER A 333 34.12 -36.11 23.17
N ALA A 334 35.12 -35.98 24.04
CA ALA A 334 35.23 -36.80 25.24
C ALA A 334 34.01 -36.66 26.18
N ASN A 335 33.49 -37.80 26.65
CA ASN A 335 32.24 -37.91 27.42
C ASN A 335 30.99 -37.51 26.61
N SER A 336 31.03 -37.73 25.29
CA SER A 336 29.83 -37.61 24.44
C SER A 336 28.86 -38.78 24.64
N VAL A 337 27.63 -38.62 24.15
CA VAL A 337 26.63 -39.71 24.20
C VAL A 337 27.11 -40.93 23.40
N ASP A 338 27.79 -40.74 22.26
CA ASP A 338 28.46 -41.83 21.52
C ASP A 338 29.54 -42.53 22.37
N ASP A 339 30.43 -41.80 23.07
CA ASP A 339 31.40 -42.43 23.98
C ASP A 339 30.70 -43.30 25.05
N ALA A 340 29.65 -42.77 25.66
CA ALA A 340 28.90 -43.44 26.73
C ALA A 340 28.15 -44.68 26.21
N VAL A 341 27.48 -44.59 25.05
CA VAL A 341 26.87 -45.73 24.34
C VAL A 341 27.92 -46.80 24.01
N ASN A 342 29.08 -46.41 23.51
CA ASN A 342 30.17 -47.36 23.22
C ASN A 342 30.74 -48.02 24.48
N ALA A 343 30.72 -47.33 25.63
CA ALA A 343 31.17 -47.87 26.92
C ALA A 343 30.19 -48.85 27.60
N LEU A 344 28.92 -48.93 27.18
CA LEU A 344 27.94 -49.87 27.77
C LEU A 344 28.40 -51.32 27.65
N GLN A 345 28.21 -52.11 28.70
CA GLN A 345 28.45 -53.56 28.69
C GLN A 345 27.18 -54.28 29.17
N PRO A 346 26.72 -55.35 28.50
CA PRO A 346 25.55 -56.12 28.91
C PRO A 346 25.84 -57.00 30.13
N GLY A 347 24.86 -57.14 31.02
CA GLY A 347 24.94 -57.96 32.24
C GLY A 347 23.88 -57.62 33.27
N GLY A 348 23.22 -58.64 33.84
CA GLY A 348 22.10 -58.51 34.76
C GLY A 348 20.79 -59.10 34.20
N PHE A 349 19.66 -58.62 34.71
CA PHE A 349 18.30 -58.97 34.29
C PHE A 349 17.63 -57.74 33.62
N THR A 350 16.31 -57.66 33.55
CA THR A 350 15.60 -56.70 32.67
C THR A 350 14.55 -55.89 33.45
N GLN A 351 15.00 -55.01 34.34
CA GLN A 351 14.18 -54.03 35.06
C GLN A 351 13.76 -52.85 34.17
N ALA A 352 12.78 -53.09 33.31
CA ALA A 352 12.18 -52.08 32.42
C ALA A 352 11.47 -50.95 33.19
N ASP A 353 10.91 -51.28 34.36
CA ASP A 353 10.31 -50.37 35.33
C ASP A 353 11.27 -49.23 35.72
N TYR A 354 12.46 -49.59 36.20
CA TYR A 354 13.51 -48.63 36.55
C TYR A 354 14.02 -47.88 35.32
N GLY A 355 13.99 -48.49 34.13
CA GLY A 355 14.31 -47.79 32.89
C GLY A 355 13.40 -46.59 32.61
N MET A 356 12.11 -46.73 32.90
CA MET A 356 11.10 -45.70 32.63
C MET A 356 11.00 -44.64 33.74
N ASP A 357 11.08 -45.00 35.03
CA ASP A 357 11.24 -44.03 36.15
C ASP A 357 12.45 -43.11 35.90
N LEU A 358 13.58 -43.70 35.52
CA LEU A 358 14.80 -42.94 35.22
C LEU A 358 14.65 -42.04 33.98
N ALA A 359 13.75 -42.37 33.06
CA ALA A 359 13.41 -41.55 31.90
C ALA A 359 12.48 -40.39 32.26
N GLU A 360 11.51 -40.58 33.16
CA GLU A 360 10.72 -39.50 33.74
C GLU A 360 11.66 -38.51 34.46
N ARG A 361 12.52 -39.02 35.36
CA ARG A 361 13.53 -38.23 36.08
C ARG A 361 14.59 -37.58 35.17
N ALA A 362 14.80 -38.13 33.97
CA ALA A 362 15.68 -37.52 32.96
C ALA A 362 15.02 -36.35 32.21
N LEU A 363 13.68 -36.23 32.22
CA LEU A 363 12.91 -35.32 31.38
C LEU A 363 11.98 -34.35 32.16
N ASP A 364 11.74 -34.60 33.45
CA ASP A 364 10.95 -33.74 34.35
C ASP A 364 11.69 -32.43 34.69
N PRO A 365 11.16 -31.24 34.33
CA PRO A 365 11.73 -29.94 34.71
C PRO A 365 11.68 -29.63 36.22
N ALA A 366 10.90 -30.35 37.02
CA ALA A 366 10.91 -30.26 38.48
C ALA A 366 11.92 -31.22 39.14
N GLY A 367 12.46 -32.19 38.39
CA GLY A 367 13.33 -33.25 38.85
C GLY A 367 14.74 -32.77 39.20
N GLN A 368 15.20 -33.07 40.42
CA GLN A 368 16.56 -32.72 40.85
C GLN A 368 17.59 -33.73 40.34
N GLN A 369 18.19 -33.44 39.19
CA GLN A 369 19.34 -34.21 38.68
C GLN A 369 20.62 -33.86 39.45
N ALA A 370 21.18 -34.85 40.15
CA ALA A 370 22.39 -34.69 40.96
C ALA A 370 23.65 -34.54 40.09
N GLY A 371 24.01 -33.29 39.77
CA GLY A 371 25.32 -32.97 39.15
C GLY A 371 25.37 -31.70 38.32
N ASN A 372 24.24 -31.22 37.79
CA ASN A 372 24.21 -30.06 36.88
C ASN A 372 23.12 -29.05 37.25
N PRO A 373 23.45 -27.94 37.94
CA PRO A 373 22.46 -26.97 38.41
C PRO A 373 21.99 -25.96 37.33
N ASN A 374 22.54 -26.02 36.10
CA ASN A 374 22.29 -25.00 35.06
C ASN A 374 21.58 -25.54 33.81
N GLU A 375 21.49 -26.86 33.61
CA GLU A 375 21.09 -27.47 32.33
C GLU A 375 20.05 -28.60 32.48
N GLY A 376 19.22 -28.54 33.52
CA GLY A 376 18.09 -29.47 33.72
C GLY A 376 17.04 -29.44 32.59
N PRO A 377 16.05 -30.36 32.62
CA PRO A 377 15.09 -30.51 31.54
C PRO A 377 14.30 -29.24 31.27
N ARG A 378 14.15 -28.89 29.99
CA ARG A 378 13.63 -27.58 29.58
C ARG A 378 12.12 -27.56 29.72
N GLN A 379 11.56 -26.59 30.46
CA GLN A 379 10.11 -26.49 30.65
C GLN A 379 9.37 -26.37 29.33
N ASN A 380 9.88 -25.54 28.41
CA ASN A 380 9.33 -25.31 27.08
C ASN A 380 9.76 -26.33 26.01
N ALA A 381 10.42 -27.43 26.38
CA ALA A 381 10.80 -28.46 25.40
C ALA A 381 9.69 -29.49 25.15
N LYS A 382 9.68 -29.98 23.91
CA LYS A 382 9.11 -31.26 23.53
C LYS A 382 9.96 -32.38 24.12
N ARG A 383 9.32 -33.51 24.46
CA ARG A 383 9.97 -34.67 25.09
C ARG A 383 9.76 -35.91 24.23
N MET A 384 10.84 -36.67 24.02
CA MET A 384 10.81 -37.95 23.31
C MET A 384 11.49 -39.01 24.17
N VAL A 385 10.90 -40.19 24.27
CA VAL A 385 11.54 -41.39 24.86
C VAL A 385 11.73 -42.39 23.75
N VAL A 386 12.94 -42.94 23.61
CA VAL A 386 13.21 -44.09 22.75
C VAL A 386 13.63 -45.25 23.64
N PHE A 387 12.67 -46.13 23.92
CA PHE A 387 12.85 -47.33 24.72
C PHE A 387 13.29 -48.49 23.83
N PHE A 388 14.40 -49.14 24.16
CA PHE A 388 14.96 -50.26 23.40
C PHE A 388 15.18 -51.46 24.33
N SER A 389 14.58 -52.60 24.01
CA SER A 389 14.69 -53.88 24.74
C SER A 389 14.40 -55.05 23.80
N ASP A 390 14.81 -56.27 24.14
CA ASP A 390 14.28 -57.48 23.48
C ASP A 390 12.87 -57.87 23.96
N GLY A 391 12.34 -57.18 24.98
CA GLY A 391 10.93 -57.22 25.37
C GLY A 391 10.57 -58.28 26.40
N GLU A 392 11.55 -58.86 27.11
CA GLU A 392 11.31 -59.77 28.24
C GLU A 392 11.72 -59.15 29.59
N PRO A 393 10.88 -58.27 30.21
CA PRO A 393 11.10 -57.78 31.56
C PRO A 393 11.29 -58.91 32.57
N SER A 394 12.28 -58.81 33.46
CA SER A 394 12.68 -59.94 34.33
C SER A 394 13.31 -59.47 35.63
N THR A 395 12.98 -60.12 36.76
CA THR A 395 13.41 -59.73 38.12
C THR A 395 14.71 -60.38 38.58
N SER A 396 15.24 -61.34 37.82
CA SER A 396 16.47 -62.05 38.15
C SER A 396 17.12 -62.68 36.92
N LYS A 397 18.44 -62.91 36.96
CA LYS A 397 19.20 -63.40 35.80
C LYS A 397 18.72 -64.80 35.38
N GLY A 398 18.04 -64.89 34.23
CA GLY A 398 17.49 -66.14 33.69
C GLY A 398 16.13 -66.56 34.26
N SER A 399 15.43 -65.68 34.98
CA SER A 399 13.96 -65.77 35.07
C SER A 399 13.35 -65.19 33.80
N GLY A 400 12.28 -65.80 33.28
CA GLY A 400 11.53 -65.26 32.16
C GLY A 400 10.58 -64.12 32.53
N TYR A 401 9.76 -63.72 31.56
CA TYR A 401 8.81 -62.60 31.61
C TYR A 401 8.11 -62.37 32.97
N SER A 402 8.28 -61.17 33.52
CA SER A 402 7.73 -60.72 34.80
C SER A 402 6.61 -59.70 34.59
N GLN A 403 5.37 -60.12 34.84
CA GLN A 403 4.19 -59.27 34.66
C GLN A 403 4.21 -58.02 35.54
N GLY A 404 4.82 -58.06 36.74
CA GLY A 404 4.93 -56.90 37.62
C GLY A 404 5.78 -55.80 36.99
N VAL A 405 7.03 -56.13 36.65
CA VAL A 405 7.98 -55.21 36.00
C VAL A 405 7.41 -54.65 34.67
N ALA A 406 6.69 -55.47 33.91
CA ALA A 406 6.02 -55.04 32.69
C ALA A 406 4.86 -54.06 32.96
N THR A 407 4.03 -54.34 33.98
CA THR A 407 2.91 -53.48 34.38
C THR A 407 3.40 -52.15 34.97
N ASP A 408 4.42 -52.16 35.82
CA ASP A 408 4.97 -50.96 36.45
C ASP A 408 5.67 -50.08 35.39
N ALA A 409 6.40 -50.66 34.44
CA ALA A 409 6.98 -49.92 33.31
C ALA A 409 5.93 -49.23 32.40
N ILE A 410 4.71 -49.79 32.31
CA ILE A 410 3.59 -49.16 31.59
C ILE A 410 2.99 -48.00 32.41
N ASP A 411 2.88 -48.12 33.74
CA ASP A 411 2.48 -47.01 34.61
C ASP A 411 3.49 -45.84 34.56
N GLU A 412 4.80 -46.11 34.64
CA GLU A 412 5.82 -45.06 34.43
C GLU A 412 5.72 -44.44 33.02
N SER A 413 5.41 -45.25 32.00
CA SER A 413 5.15 -44.73 30.66
C SER A 413 3.89 -43.87 30.56
N TYR A 414 2.84 -44.17 31.32
CA TYR A 414 1.62 -43.36 31.39
C TYR A 414 1.92 -41.97 31.97
N LYS A 415 2.77 -41.90 33.01
CA LYS A 415 3.21 -40.62 33.60
C LYS A 415 4.03 -39.78 32.61
N LEU A 416 4.98 -40.41 31.90
CA LEU A 416 5.72 -39.78 30.80
C LEU A 416 4.79 -39.19 29.73
N LYS A 417 3.79 -39.97 29.29
CA LYS A 417 2.80 -39.57 28.28
C LYS A 417 1.90 -38.41 28.75
N HIS A 418 1.34 -38.49 29.96
CA HIS A 418 0.29 -37.55 30.44
C HIS A 418 0.77 -36.40 31.31
N GLN A 419 1.80 -36.58 32.14
CA GLN A 419 2.32 -35.53 33.02
C GLN A 419 3.40 -34.69 32.33
N LEU A 420 4.28 -35.34 31.55
CA LEU A 420 5.37 -34.66 30.84
C LEU A 420 5.09 -34.39 29.36
N ASN A 421 3.98 -34.91 28.80
CA ASN A 421 3.63 -34.80 27.38
C ASN A 421 4.78 -35.32 26.47
N ALA A 422 5.30 -36.50 26.79
CA ALA A 422 6.36 -37.15 26.02
C ALA A 422 5.81 -38.12 24.96
N GLU A 423 6.48 -38.16 23.80
CA GLU A 423 6.24 -39.15 22.74
C GLU A 423 7.13 -40.38 23.00
N VAL A 424 6.54 -41.50 23.41
CA VAL A 424 7.25 -42.75 23.76
C VAL A 424 7.26 -43.71 22.57
N TYR A 425 8.45 -43.95 22.04
CA TYR A 425 8.73 -44.92 20.99
C TYR A 425 9.36 -46.18 21.58
N ALA A 426 8.82 -47.36 21.27
CA ALA A 426 9.32 -48.64 21.75
C ALA A 426 9.87 -49.49 20.62
N ILE A 427 11.13 -49.88 20.71
CA ILE A 427 11.84 -50.68 19.70
C ILE A 427 12.15 -52.05 20.29
N ASN A 428 11.54 -53.11 19.74
CA ASN A 428 11.84 -54.48 20.12
C ASN A 428 13.07 -55.01 19.33
N ALA A 429 14.07 -55.45 20.06
CA ALA A 429 15.36 -55.93 19.59
C ALA A 429 15.30 -57.41 19.16
N ILE A 430 15.00 -57.63 17.87
CA ILE A 430 14.86 -58.94 17.24
C ILE A 430 13.77 -59.78 17.95
N PRO A 431 12.49 -59.40 17.79
CA PRO A 431 11.38 -60.07 18.46
C PRO A 431 11.31 -61.56 18.11
N GLY A 432 11.17 -62.38 19.14
CA GLY A 432 10.76 -63.77 19.01
C GLY A 432 9.27 -63.90 18.68
N THR A 433 8.76 -65.12 18.58
CA THR A 433 7.32 -65.37 18.34
C THR A 433 6.47 -65.27 19.62
N ASP A 434 6.84 -64.41 20.57
CA ASP A 434 6.11 -64.24 21.82
C ASP A 434 5.22 -62.99 21.76
N GLN A 435 3.91 -63.24 21.65
CA GLN A 435 2.90 -62.19 21.65
C GLN A 435 2.92 -61.36 22.94
N THR A 436 3.42 -61.90 24.05
CA THR A 436 3.49 -61.22 25.35
C THR A 436 4.48 -60.04 25.30
N ALA A 437 5.68 -60.28 24.78
CA ALA A 437 6.71 -59.26 24.57
C ALA A 437 6.28 -58.21 23.52
N GLU A 438 5.59 -58.63 22.45
CA GLU A 438 5.02 -57.68 21.47
C GLU A 438 3.92 -56.80 22.08
N THR A 439 3.05 -57.37 22.93
CA THR A 439 1.95 -56.63 23.58
C THR A 439 2.51 -55.60 24.57
N PHE A 440 3.39 -56.02 25.48
CA PHE A 440 4.08 -55.13 26.43
C PHE A 440 4.72 -53.92 25.74
N MET A 441 5.49 -54.15 24.67
CA MET A 441 6.17 -53.09 23.94
C MET A 441 5.21 -52.19 23.13
N ASN A 442 4.02 -52.67 22.77
CA ASN A 442 2.98 -51.84 22.17
C ASN A 442 2.31 -50.95 23.21
N ASP A 443 1.88 -51.52 24.34
CA ASP A 443 1.20 -50.82 25.44
C ASP A 443 2.10 -49.72 26.04
N LEU A 444 3.40 -50.00 26.17
CA LEU A 444 4.41 -49.01 26.57
C LEU A 444 4.55 -47.86 25.56
N SER A 445 4.42 -48.11 24.26
CA SER A 445 4.54 -47.06 23.23
C SER A 445 3.31 -46.12 23.13
N ASN A 446 3.45 -44.99 22.43
CA ASN A 446 2.32 -44.12 22.07
C ASN A 446 1.36 -44.72 21.00
N ASN A 447 1.50 -46.01 20.64
CA ASN A 447 0.39 -46.76 20.03
C ASN A 447 -0.79 -46.86 20.99
N TYR A 448 -0.54 -46.90 22.30
CA TYR A 448 -1.57 -46.91 23.34
C TYR A 448 -1.26 -45.78 24.33
N PRO A 449 -1.70 -44.54 24.05
CA PRO A 449 -1.34 -43.36 24.83
C PRO A 449 -1.95 -43.37 26.24
N ASP A 450 -3.09 -44.04 26.40
CA ASP A 450 -3.83 -44.13 27.66
C ASP A 450 -3.61 -45.46 28.39
N ALA A 451 -2.63 -46.29 27.96
CA ALA A 451 -2.35 -47.56 28.62
C ALA A 451 -1.93 -47.38 30.08
N GLU A 452 -2.68 -47.96 31.02
CA GLU A 452 -2.48 -47.80 32.46
C GLU A 452 -2.13 -49.16 33.10
N GLY A 453 -1.09 -49.18 33.93
CA GLY A 453 -0.69 -50.34 34.71
C GLY A 453 -1.25 -50.30 36.13
N THR A 454 -1.57 -51.47 36.71
CA THR A 454 -1.90 -51.55 38.15
C THR A 454 -1.48 -52.89 38.74
N CYS A 455 -0.56 -52.85 39.71
CA CYS A 455 -0.22 -53.98 40.58
C CYS A 455 -0.88 -53.84 41.96
N THR A 456 -1.41 -54.95 42.49
CA THR A 456 -2.04 -55.01 43.83
C THR A 456 -1.48 -56.18 44.65
N TYR A 457 -1.03 -55.90 45.88
CA TYR A 457 -0.48 -56.93 46.76
C TYR A 457 -1.49 -57.44 47.79
N SER A 458 -1.69 -58.76 47.82
CA SER A 458 -2.57 -59.46 48.76
C SER A 458 -1.80 -60.56 49.49
N ARG A 459 -1.88 -60.55 50.83
CA ARG A 459 -1.19 -61.52 51.70
C ARG A 459 -1.62 -62.99 51.48
N TRP A 460 -2.70 -63.23 50.74
CA TRP A 460 -3.27 -64.57 50.49
C TRP A 460 -3.08 -65.08 49.07
N THR A 461 -2.93 -64.18 48.09
CA THR A 461 -2.82 -64.52 46.66
C THR A 461 -1.47 -64.10 46.06
N GLY A 462 -0.66 -63.35 46.80
CA GLY A 462 0.54 -62.70 46.29
C GLY A 462 0.21 -61.38 45.61
N GLU A 463 1.10 -60.97 44.72
CA GLU A 463 0.94 -59.83 43.83
C GLU A 463 0.04 -60.19 42.63
N SER A 464 -0.83 -59.27 42.24
CA SER A 464 -1.74 -59.41 41.11
C SER A 464 -1.71 -58.12 40.29
N CYS A 465 -1.17 -58.22 39.09
CA CYS A 465 -0.98 -57.09 38.18
C CYS A 465 -1.83 -57.22 36.93
N SER A 466 -2.26 -56.08 36.39
CA SER A 466 -3.06 -55.96 35.17
C SER A 466 -2.67 -54.69 34.42
N VAL A 467 -2.94 -54.68 33.11
CA VAL A 467 -2.85 -53.52 32.23
C VAL A 467 -4.23 -53.31 31.61
N ASP A 468 -4.71 -52.06 31.56
CA ASP A 468 -5.75 -51.67 30.61
C ASP A 468 -5.09 -50.86 29.48
N PRO A 469 -4.94 -51.43 28.27
CA PRO A 469 -4.30 -50.74 27.16
C PRO A 469 -5.15 -49.60 26.59
N HIS A 470 -6.44 -49.51 26.96
CA HIS A 470 -7.38 -48.53 26.41
C HIS A 470 -7.44 -48.57 24.86
N ALA A 471 -7.61 -47.43 24.20
CA ALA A 471 -7.76 -47.35 22.74
C ALA A 471 -6.40 -47.21 22.04
N ARG A 472 -6.19 -47.96 20.94
CA ARG A 472 -5.04 -47.72 20.08
C ARG A 472 -5.17 -46.38 19.38
N ASN A 473 -4.13 -45.56 19.45
CA ASN A 473 -3.91 -44.41 18.60
C ASN A 473 -3.86 -44.84 17.12
N THR A 474 -4.46 -44.04 16.24
CA THR A 474 -4.44 -44.23 14.78
C THR A 474 -3.38 -43.40 14.07
N ASP A 475 -2.82 -42.40 14.75
CA ASP A 475 -2.14 -41.26 14.11
C ASP A 475 -0.61 -41.48 14.05
N GLY A 476 -0.22 -42.72 13.79
CA GLY A 476 1.17 -43.16 13.66
C GLY A 476 1.42 -44.60 14.12
N ASP A 477 2.68 -45.01 13.97
CA ASP A 477 3.25 -46.21 14.59
C ASP A 477 4.41 -45.78 15.50
N TYR A 478 4.31 -46.14 16.78
CA TYR A 478 5.29 -45.84 17.83
C TYR A 478 5.99 -47.10 18.37
N TYR A 479 5.52 -48.28 17.99
CA TYR A 479 6.17 -49.57 18.24
C TYR A 479 6.86 -50.07 16.96
N PHE A 480 8.11 -50.53 17.09
CA PHE A 480 8.90 -51.05 15.96
C PHE A 480 9.54 -52.41 16.26
N ALA A 481 9.35 -53.37 15.35
CA ALA A 481 9.93 -54.71 15.40
C ALA A 481 11.26 -54.77 14.60
N ALA A 482 12.40 -54.61 15.26
CA ALA A 482 13.71 -54.53 14.61
C ALA A 482 14.37 -55.92 14.48
N THR A 483 13.97 -56.70 13.47
CA THR A 483 14.40 -58.10 13.25
C THR A 483 15.83 -58.29 12.71
N SER A 484 16.56 -57.20 12.44
CA SER A 484 17.95 -57.24 11.97
C SER A 484 18.64 -55.89 12.16
N ALA A 485 19.97 -55.81 11.99
CA ALA A 485 20.72 -54.56 12.04
C ALA A 485 20.17 -53.51 11.05
N ASN A 486 20.04 -53.87 9.77
CA ASN A 486 19.51 -52.96 8.75
C ASN A 486 18.08 -52.48 9.07
N ALA A 487 17.25 -53.33 9.70
CA ALA A 487 15.92 -52.93 10.16
C ALA A 487 15.99 -51.92 11.31
N LEU A 488 16.91 -52.11 12.27
CA LEU A 488 17.14 -51.16 13.36
C LEU A 488 17.69 -49.82 12.85
N ASP A 489 18.66 -49.86 11.93
CA ASP A 489 19.18 -48.67 11.25
C ASP A 489 18.05 -47.92 10.53
N SER A 490 17.11 -48.65 9.92
CA SER A 490 15.95 -48.06 9.22
C SER A 490 14.94 -47.41 10.19
N VAL A 491 14.72 -48.00 11.37
CA VAL A 491 13.89 -47.41 12.43
C VAL A 491 14.53 -46.13 12.97
N PHE A 492 15.82 -46.15 13.29
CA PHE A 492 16.51 -44.95 13.77
C PHE A 492 16.65 -43.86 12.70
N ALA A 493 16.80 -44.21 11.42
CA ALA A 493 16.73 -43.27 10.31
C ALA A 493 15.33 -42.67 10.12
N GLY A 494 14.27 -43.45 10.37
CA GLY A 494 12.90 -42.96 10.44
C GLY A 494 12.71 -41.94 11.58
N LEU A 495 13.19 -42.27 12.78
CA LEU A 495 13.15 -41.37 13.94
C LEU A 495 13.98 -40.08 13.72
N SER A 496 15.17 -40.17 13.12
CA SER A 496 15.94 -38.96 12.77
C SER A 496 15.23 -38.14 11.70
N SER A 497 14.57 -38.76 10.71
CA SER A 497 13.71 -38.07 9.75
C SER A 497 12.55 -37.34 10.43
N THR A 498 11.87 -37.93 11.41
CA THR A 498 10.82 -37.25 12.21
C THR A 498 11.37 -36.03 12.96
N ILE A 499 12.66 -36.01 13.31
CA ILE A 499 13.32 -34.88 13.98
C ILE A 499 13.75 -33.80 12.97
N VAL A 500 14.21 -34.15 11.76
CA VAL A 500 14.84 -33.18 10.83
C VAL A 500 14.05 -32.82 9.57
N SER A 501 13.07 -33.62 9.15
CA SER A 501 12.39 -33.43 7.84
C SER A 501 11.24 -32.42 7.88
N GLY A 502 11.02 -31.73 6.75
CA GLY A 502 9.97 -30.70 6.59
C GLY A 502 10.49 -29.40 5.98
N ALA A 503 9.57 -28.52 5.56
CA ALA A 503 9.90 -27.21 5.00
C ALA A 503 9.25 -26.06 5.77
N ALA A 504 9.96 -24.93 5.90
CA ALA A 504 9.48 -23.70 6.54
C ALA A 504 10.19 -22.46 5.96
N TYR A 505 9.91 -21.24 6.47
CA TYR A 505 10.61 -20.02 6.09
C TYR A 505 11.07 -19.22 7.31
N GLN A 506 12.26 -18.64 7.21
CA GLN A 506 12.93 -17.90 8.27
C GLN A 506 13.69 -16.68 7.72
N ASN A 507 14.42 -15.95 8.59
CA ASN A 507 15.20 -14.74 8.22
C ASN A 507 14.34 -13.66 7.54
N ILE A 508 13.09 -13.52 8.01
CA ILE A 508 12.05 -12.73 7.37
C ILE A 508 12.33 -11.23 7.48
N ARG A 509 12.20 -10.52 6.36
CA ARG A 509 12.30 -9.07 6.31
C ARG A 509 11.26 -8.52 5.33
N MET A 510 10.44 -7.57 5.77
CA MET A 510 9.55 -6.81 4.88
C MET A 510 10.05 -5.37 4.80
N GLU A 511 10.05 -4.77 3.61
CA GLU A 511 10.47 -3.39 3.34
C GLU A 511 9.51 -2.72 2.36
N ASP A 512 9.07 -1.50 2.65
CA ASP A 512 8.34 -0.65 1.71
C ASP A 512 8.93 0.75 1.66
N GLN A 513 9.27 1.19 0.45
CA GLN A 513 9.63 2.55 0.13
C GLN A 513 8.40 3.26 -0.44
N LEU A 514 7.89 4.27 0.26
CA LEU A 514 6.76 5.09 -0.21
C LEU A 514 7.08 5.79 -1.54
N SER A 515 6.05 6.10 -2.33
CA SER A 515 6.19 6.94 -3.51
C SER A 515 6.11 8.43 -3.15
N ASP A 516 6.61 9.31 -4.02
CA ASP A 516 6.46 10.77 -3.87
C ASP A 516 5.00 11.25 -3.73
N TYR A 517 4.01 10.41 -4.03
CA TYR A 517 2.58 10.74 -3.96
C TYR A 517 1.99 10.56 -2.56
N VAL A 518 2.69 9.88 -1.63
CA VAL A 518 2.23 9.66 -0.25
C VAL A 518 3.33 9.95 0.78
N GLN A 519 2.90 10.12 2.02
CA GLN A 519 3.76 10.38 3.18
C GLN A 519 3.13 9.70 4.40
N PHE A 520 3.94 9.24 5.36
CA PHE A 520 3.45 8.72 6.63
C PHE A 520 2.63 9.77 7.39
N THR A 521 1.55 9.38 8.08
CA THR A 521 0.77 10.32 8.90
C THR A 521 1.46 10.70 10.20
N GLN A 522 2.35 9.85 10.70
CA GLN A 522 3.26 10.17 11.79
C GLN A 522 4.67 10.33 11.20
N PRO A 523 5.25 11.55 11.14
CA PRO A 523 6.55 11.78 10.49
C PRO A 523 7.75 11.47 11.40
N ASP A 524 7.54 11.06 12.66
CA ASP A 524 8.61 10.77 13.60
C ASP A 524 9.24 9.40 13.32
N ALA A 525 10.45 9.42 12.74
CA ALA A 525 11.21 8.21 12.43
C ALA A 525 11.69 7.45 13.68
N ALA A 526 11.79 8.12 14.84
CA ALA A 526 12.12 7.49 16.13
C ALA A 526 10.91 6.81 16.77
N GLN A 527 9.69 7.08 16.27
CA GLN A 527 8.49 6.26 16.50
C GLN A 527 8.20 5.30 15.32
N HIS A 528 9.20 5.03 14.47
CA HIS A 528 9.08 4.20 13.26
C HIS A 528 7.89 4.58 12.35
N TYR A 529 7.60 5.88 12.25
CA TYR A 529 6.44 6.42 11.52
C TYR A 529 5.07 5.91 11.99
N GLY A 530 4.98 5.41 13.23
CA GLY A 530 3.78 4.79 13.79
C GLY A 530 3.52 3.37 13.29
N ALA A 531 4.48 2.73 12.64
CA ALA A 531 4.35 1.36 12.13
C ALA A 531 4.35 0.31 13.25
N GLN A 532 3.55 -0.74 13.09
CA GLN A 532 3.43 -1.84 14.05
C GLN A 532 3.45 -3.22 13.39
N LEU A 533 3.91 -4.23 14.14
CA LEU A 533 3.87 -5.64 13.73
C LEU A 533 2.70 -6.33 14.43
N ILE A 534 1.70 -6.75 13.65
CA ILE A 534 0.54 -7.50 14.12
C ILE A 534 0.70 -8.96 13.72
N VAL A 535 0.49 -9.89 14.65
CA VAL A 535 0.47 -11.34 14.36
C VAL A 535 -0.93 -11.89 14.58
N LYS A 536 -1.42 -12.63 13.59
CA LYS A 536 -2.71 -13.30 13.60
C LYS A 536 -2.47 -14.82 13.57
N ASN A 537 -3.18 -15.58 14.40
CA ASN A 537 -3.07 -17.05 14.45
C ASN A 537 -3.64 -17.72 13.18
N ALA A 538 -3.61 -19.06 13.12
CA ALA A 538 -4.16 -19.80 11.97
C ALA A 538 -5.69 -19.66 11.80
N GLN A 539 -6.39 -19.10 12.78
CA GLN A 539 -7.80 -18.75 12.78
C GLN A 539 -8.04 -17.28 12.37
N ASN A 540 -6.97 -16.55 12.02
CA ASN A 540 -6.93 -15.12 11.68
C ASN A 540 -7.27 -14.16 12.85
N GLU A 541 -7.20 -14.64 14.08
CA GLU A 541 -7.39 -13.85 15.31
C GLU A 541 -6.06 -13.21 15.76
N PRO A 542 -6.01 -11.92 16.13
CA PRO A 542 -4.81 -11.29 16.68
C PRO A 542 -4.35 -11.95 17.99
N ILE A 543 -3.04 -12.17 18.13
CA ILE A 543 -2.38 -12.73 19.33
C ILE A 543 -1.27 -11.81 19.82
N THR A 544 -0.72 -12.06 21.02
CA THR A 544 0.42 -11.25 21.50
C THR A 544 1.72 -11.64 20.79
N LEU A 545 2.68 -10.70 20.78
CA LEU A 545 4.02 -10.96 20.26
C LEU A 545 4.77 -12.02 21.09
N ALA A 546 4.48 -12.12 22.40
CA ALA A 546 4.99 -13.19 23.26
C ALA A 546 4.43 -14.57 22.85
N ASP A 547 3.12 -14.69 22.61
CA ASP A 547 2.50 -15.92 22.11
C ASP A 547 3.11 -16.34 20.76
N ALA A 548 3.41 -15.37 19.89
CA ALA A 548 4.07 -15.57 18.60
C ALA A 548 5.58 -15.93 18.72
N GLY A 549 6.20 -15.78 19.88
CA GLY A 549 7.65 -15.98 20.07
C GLY A 549 8.52 -14.85 19.50
N LEU A 550 7.96 -13.65 19.37
CA LEU A 550 8.60 -12.42 18.90
C LEU A 550 8.81 -11.37 20.00
N GLU A 551 8.52 -11.74 21.25
CA GLU A 551 8.80 -10.97 22.45
C GLU A 551 9.32 -11.92 23.54
N SER A 552 10.27 -11.46 24.36
CA SER A 552 10.72 -12.17 25.56
C SER A 552 10.94 -11.18 26.70
N GLN A 553 10.44 -11.49 27.90
CA GLN A 553 10.54 -10.65 29.11
C GLN A 553 10.06 -9.18 28.91
N GLY A 554 9.06 -8.95 28.04
CA GLY A 554 8.59 -7.60 27.73
C GLY A 554 9.50 -6.82 26.76
N GLN A 555 10.37 -7.49 26.02
CA GLN A 555 11.24 -6.90 24.99
C GLN A 555 10.98 -7.57 23.64
N ALA A 556 10.72 -6.76 22.62
CA ALA A 556 10.56 -7.23 21.24
C ALA A 556 11.87 -7.84 20.71
N LEU A 557 11.76 -8.95 19.98
CA LEU A 557 12.89 -9.67 19.38
C LEU A 557 13.08 -9.31 17.89
N TYR A 558 12.05 -8.76 17.26
CA TYR A 558 12.13 -8.14 15.93
C TYR A 558 12.61 -6.69 16.03
N THR A 559 13.07 -6.12 14.91
CA THR A 559 13.43 -4.69 14.82
C THR A 559 12.63 -4.01 13.71
N LEU A 560 12.09 -2.82 14.01
CA LEU A 560 11.62 -1.88 13.00
C LEU A 560 12.78 -0.97 12.58
N GLN A 561 12.86 -0.65 11.30
CA GLN A 561 13.94 0.13 10.70
C GLN A 561 13.38 1.21 9.77
N THR A 562 14.04 2.37 9.79
CA THR A 562 13.78 3.59 9.02
C THR A 562 15.11 4.12 8.50
N HIS A 563 15.12 5.02 7.50
CA HIS A 563 16.38 5.59 7.01
C HIS A 563 17.28 6.18 8.12
N GLU A 564 16.68 6.83 9.14
CA GLU A 564 17.42 7.39 10.28
C GLU A 564 18.06 6.33 11.20
N SER A 565 17.47 5.13 11.29
CA SER A 565 17.98 4.02 12.12
C SER A 565 18.82 3.02 11.32
N ASN A 566 18.67 2.98 10.00
CA ASN A 566 19.51 2.24 9.07
C ASN A 566 19.71 3.04 7.76
N PRO A 567 20.83 3.80 7.63
CA PRO A 567 21.11 4.60 6.43
C PRO A 567 21.36 3.82 5.13
N GLU A 568 21.37 2.48 5.16
CA GLU A 568 21.39 1.65 3.93
C GLU A 568 19.99 1.58 3.27
N LEU A 569 18.92 1.90 4.01
CA LEU A 569 17.58 2.05 3.46
C LEU A 569 17.46 3.33 2.63
N PRO A 570 16.63 3.38 1.57
CA PRO A 570 16.23 4.63 0.93
C PRO A 570 15.45 5.56 1.87
N GLU A 571 15.41 6.86 1.56
CA GLU A 571 14.49 7.80 2.22
C GLU A 571 13.02 7.36 2.06
N ASN A 572 12.17 7.72 3.03
CA ASN A 572 10.75 7.34 3.11
C ASN A 572 10.48 5.81 3.11
N THR A 573 11.43 5.03 3.62
CA THR A 573 11.32 3.57 3.76
C THR A 573 11.00 3.15 5.20
N ILE A 574 10.07 2.22 5.35
CA ILE A 574 9.82 1.45 6.57
C ILE A 574 10.17 -0.01 6.33
N ALA A 575 10.82 -0.67 7.29
CA ALA A 575 11.09 -2.10 7.23
C ALA A 575 10.91 -2.77 8.60
N VAL A 576 10.59 -4.06 8.59
CA VAL A 576 10.64 -4.94 9.77
C VAL A 576 11.57 -6.12 9.50
N GLN A 577 12.48 -6.39 10.42
CA GLN A 577 13.41 -7.52 10.40
C GLN A 577 13.13 -8.43 11.60
N PHE A 578 12.82 -9.69 11.32
CA PHE A 578 12.59 -10.73 12.32
C PHE A 578 13.93 -11.27 12.88
N PRO A 579 13.94 -11.96 14.03
CA PRO A 579 15.16 -12.61 14.53
C PRO A 579 15.75 -13.59 13.51
N GLN A 580 17.08 -13.75 13.50
CA GLN A 580 17.70 -14.79 12.66
C GLN A 580 17.18 -16.17 13.07
N ASN A 581 16.86 -17.00 12.07
CA ASN A 581 16.26 -18.32 12.20
C ASN A 581 14.86 -18.35 12.87
N TYR A 582 14.24 -17.19 13.17
CA TYR A 582 12.82 -17.18 13.55
C TYR A 582 12.00 -17.73 12.39
N THR A 583 11.19 -18.75 12.69
CA THR A 583 10.43 -19.51 11.69
C THR A 583 8.98 -19.03 11.65
N LEU A 584 8.46 -18.72 10.47
CA LEU A 584 7.04 -18.41 10.29
C LEU A 584 6.20 -19.65 10.64
N ARG A 585 5.39 -19.56 11.68
CA ARG A 585 4.54 -20.66 12.14
C ARG A 585 3.48 -21.00 11.11
N ASN A 586 3.19 -22.30 10.93
CA ASN A 586 2.23 -22.74 9.91
C ASN A 586 0.83 -22.12 10.12
N GLY A 587 0.28 -21.52 9.07
CA GLY A 587 -1.03 -20.85 9.06
C GLY A 587 -1.07 -19.43 9.64
N TYR A 588 -0.06 -19.01 10.42
CA TYR A 588 -0.05 -17.68 11.06
C TYR A 588 0.22 -16.59 10.02
N ASN A 589 -0.43 -15.44 10.18
CA ASN A 589 -0.24 -14.28 9.30
C ASN A 589 0.43 -13.12 10.06
N TYR A 590 1.48 -12.55 9.48
CA TYR A 590 2.33 -11.54 10.09
C TYR A 590 2.26 -10.27 9.25
N VAL A 591 1.76 -9.18 9.84
CA VAL A 591 1.40 -7.95 9.14
C VAL A 591 2.21 -6.78 9.68
N LEU A 592 3.00 -6.12 8.82
CA LEU A 592 3.52 -4.78 9.08
C LEU A 592 2.46 -3.77 8.63
N GLU A 593 1.88 -3.06 9.59
CA GLU A 593 0.78 -2.10 9.40
C GLU A 593 1.27 -0.67 9.68
N TYR A 594 0.93 0.29 8.81
CA TYR A 594 1.24 1.73 8.99
C TYR A 594 0.28 2.63 8.21
N THR A 595 0.14 3.89 8.64
CA THR A 595 -0.80 4.85 8.06
C THR A 595 -0.10 5.95 7.26
N ILE A 596 -0.63 6.24 6.07
CA ILE A 596 -0.15 7.23 5.10
C ILE A 596 -1.26 8.21 4.71
N LYS A 597 -0.87 9.34 4.09
CA LYS A 597 -1.79 10.27 3.42
C LYS A 597 -1.15 10.83 2.14
N PRO A 598 -1.93 11.43 1.21
CA PRO A 598 -1.37 12.01 -0.01
C PRO A 598 -0.39 13.18 0.27
N THR A 599 0.52 13.43 -0.67
CA THR A 599 1.40 14.61 -0.69
C THR A 599 0.80 15.75 -1.51
N ALA A 600 1.37 16.96 -1.36
CA ALA A 600 1.03 18.09 -2.22
C ALA A 600 1.24 17.79 -3.73
N LYS A 601 2.23 16.94 -4.08
CA LYS A 601 2.47 16.47 -5.45
C LYS A 601 1.27 15.68 -5.99
N ALA A 602 0.71 14.76 -5.22
CA ALA A 602 -0.47 13.99 -5.62
C ALA A 602 -1.70 14.89 -5.86
N TYR A 603 -1.96 15.85 -4.96
CA TYR A 603 -3.04 16.82 -5.16
C TYR A 603 -2.82 17.70 -6.40
N GLN A 604 -1.59 18.17 -6.63
CA GLN A 604 -1.26 18.95 -7.82
C GLN A 604 -1.44 18.15 -9.11
N GLU A 605 -0.83 16.97 -9.24
CA GLU A 605 -0.89 16.19 -10.47
C GLU A 605 -2.30 15.66 -10.78
N TYR A 606 -3.10 15.35 -9.75
CA TYR A 606 -4.52 15.04 -9.91
C TYR A 606 -5.31 16.21 -10.50
N VAL A 607 -5.14 17.41 -9.93
CA VAL A 607 -5.83 18.62 -10.38
C VAL A 607 -5.37 19.02 -11.79
N ASP A 608 -4.07 18.91 -12.08
CA ASP A 608 -3.53 19.14 -13.43
C ASP A 608 -4.11 18.14 -14.44
N GLY A 609 -4.30 16.87 -14.02
CA GLY A 609 -5.04 15.85 -14.77
C GLY A 609 -6.49 16.24 -15.05
N VAL A 610 -7.29 16.52 -14.01
CA VAL A 610 -8.71 16.90 -14.11
C VAL A 610 -8.91 18.15 -14.97
N ASN A 611 -8.09 19.18 -14.79
CA ASN A 611 -8.18 20.43 -15.54
C ASN A 611 -7.82 20.25 -17.02
N SER A 612 -6.87 19.35 -17.33
CA SER A 612 -6.46 19.05 -18.71
C SER A 612 -7.51 18.29 -19.55
N GLY A 613 -8.69 17.99 -18.99
CA GLY A 613 -9.79 17.36 -19.71
C GLY A 613 -9.59 15.87 -20.04
N LYS A 614 -8.59 15.23 -19.43
CA LYS A 614 -8.40 13.78 -19.53
C LYS A 614 -9.59 13.04 -18.91
N GLU A 615 -9.96 11.90 -19.49
CA GLU A 615 -10.92 10.97 -18.87
C GLU A 615 -10.36 10.31 -17.61
N ASP A 616 -9.03 10.23 -17.50
CA ASP A 616 -8.30 9.73 -16.33
C ASP A 616 -7.22 10.73 -15.86
N PRO A 617 -7.28 11.24 -14.61
CA PRO A 617 -6.25 12.11 -14.05
C PRO A 617 -4.98 11.38 -13.60
N TYR A 618 -4.98 10.04 -13.51
CA TYR A 618 -3.86 9.22 -13.02
C TYR A 618 -2.93 8.67 -14.13
N ASN A 619 -3.15 9.07 -15.40
CA ASN A 619 -2.31 8.72 -16.55
C ASN A 619 -2.19 7.21 -16.87
N GLY A 620 -3.24 6.44 -16.63
CA GLY A 620 -3.34 5.00 -16.90
C GLY A 620 -2.79 4.10 -15.80
N VAL A 621 -2.41 4.66 -14.64
CA VAL A 621 -1.87 3.90 -13.52
C VAL A 621 -2.99 3.19 -12.76
N THR A 622 -3.00 1.86 -12.82
CA THR A 622 -3.87 1.01 -12.00
C THR A 622 -3.10 0.31 -10.88
N GLY A 623 -3.83 -0.08 -9.82
CA GLY A 623 -3.30 -0.96 -8.78
C GLY A 623 -3.22 -2.40 -9.24
N GLU A 624 -2.25 -3.11 -8.68
CA GLU A 624 -1.92 -4.49 -9.05
C GLU A 624 -2.78 -5.53 -8.34
N LYS A 625 -2.59 -6.81 -8.68
CA LYS A 625 -3.41 -7.87 -8.10
C LYS A 625 -3.09 -8.17 -6.65
N ASN A 626 -4.13 -8.52 -5.90
CA ASN A 626 -4.13 -8.76 -4.45
C ASN A 626 -3.85 -7.52 -3.60
N THR A 627 -4.04 -6.29 -4.12
CA THR A 627 -3.86 -5.04 -3.37
C THR A 627 -5.11 -4.55 -2.63
N GLY A 628 -6.21 -5.31 -2.71
CA GLY A 628 -7.48 -5.03 -2.04
C GLY A 628 -8.46 -4.23 -2.90
N ASP A 629 -9.76 -4.36 -2.60
CA ASP A 629 -10.90 -3.88 -3.41
C ASP A 629 -10.85 -2.40 -3.79
N GLU A 630 -10.13 -1.57 -3.02
CA GLU A 630 -10.00 -0.12 -3.26
C GLU A 630 -8.88 0.24 -4.24
N SER A 631 -8.08 -0.75 -4.64
CA SER A 631 -6.88 -0.60 -5.46
C SER A 631 -6.81 -1.57 -6.63
N GLU A 632 -7.20 -2.84 -6.48
CA GLU A 632 -7.03 -3.85 -7.53
C GLU A 632 -7.89 -3.50 -8.77
N ASP A 633 -7.23 -3.42 -9.93
CA ASP A 633 -7.79 -2.93 -11.20
C ASP A 633 -8.42 -1.51 -11.12
N GLN A 634 -8.24 -0.77 -10.02
CA GLN A 634 -8.68 0.62 -9.86
C GLN A 634 -7.61 1.59 -10.35
N LEU A 635 -8.03 2.74 -10.89
CA LEU A 635 -7.13 3.86 -11.19
C LEU A 635 -6.69 4.58 -9.91
N GLY A 636 -5.45 5.09 -9.88
CA GLY A 636 -4.92 5.88 -8.77
C GLY A 636 -3.41 6.11 -8.85
N PHE A 637 -2.86 6.88 -7.91
CA PHE A 637 -1.41 6.98 -7.76
C PHE A 637 -0.88 5.81 -6.92
N ARG A 638 0.28 5.24 -7.30
CA ARG A 638 0.93 4.18 -6.51
C ARG A 638 1.32 4.70 -5.13
N SER A 639 1.04 3.92 -4.09
CA SER A 639 1.44 4.21 -2.70
C SER A 639 2.93 4.00 -2.45
N ASN A 640 3.58 3.14 -3.23
CA ASN A 640 4.99 2.79 -3.05
C ASN A 640 5.80 2.88 -4.34
N ALA A 641 7.06 3.29 -4.18
CA ALA A 641 8.09 3.21 -5.20
C ALA A 641 8.60 1.78 -5.36
N ASN A 642 8.80 1.06 -4.24
CA ASN A 642 9.26 -0.33 -4.19
C ASN A 642 8.71 -1.03 -2.93
N ALA A 643 8.44 -2.34 -2.99
CA ALA A 643 8.19 -3.18 -1.82
C ALA A 643 8.81 -4.57 -1.97
N PHE A 644 9.38 -5.10 -0.89
CA PHE A 644 10.06 -6.40 -0.90
C PHE A 644 9.77 -7.23 0.35
N LEU A 645 9.69 -8.55 0.14
CA LEU A 645 9.77 -9.59 1.15
C LEU A 645 11.05 -10.40 0.92
N SER A 646 11.99 -10.35 1.88
CA SER A 646 13.12 -11.28 1.95
C SER A 646 12.79 -12.43 2.90
N TYR A 647 13.14 -13.66 2.50
CA TYR A 647 13.02 -14.85 3.34
C TYR A 647 14.02 -15.92 2.90
N ALA A 648 14.47 -16.75 3.85
CA ALA A 648 15.21 -17.97 3.56
C ALA A 648 14.27 -19.17 3.75
N PRO A 649 14.04 -20.02 2.73
CA PRO A 649 13.47 -21.34 2.95
C PRO A 649 14.37 -22.18 3.83
N ARG A 650 13.78 -23.01 4.69
CA ARG A 650 14.43 -24.13 5.36
C ARG A 650 13.80 -25.41 4.83
N VAL A 651 14.61 -26.40 4.47
CA VAL A 651 14.15 -27.69 3.92
C VAL A 651 15.01 -28.78 4.53
N ASP A 652 14.37 -29.72 5.23
CA ASP A 652 14.99 -30.82 5.97
C ASP A 652 16.12 -30.34 6.90
N GLY A 653 15.81 -29.31 7.69
CA GLY A 653 16.72 -28.55 8.54
C GLY A 653 17.63 -27.56 7.80
N GLN A 654 17.99 -27.84 6.55
CA GLN A 654 18.96 -27.05 5.79
C GLN A 654 18.41 -25.68 5.37
N THR A 655 19.11 -24.63 5.76
CA THR A 655 18.82 -23.26 5.33
C THR A 655 19.22 -23.06 3.86
N GLN A 656 18.25 -22.72 3.02
CA GLN A 656 18.44 -22.40 1.61
C GLN A 656 18.81 -20.91 1.43
N PRO A 657 19.35 -20.50 0.27
CA PRO A 657 19.66 -19.09 0.00
C PRO A 657 18.44 -18.17 0.15
N ASN A 658 18.66 -16.94 0.64
CA ASN A 658 17.62 -15.92 0.71
C ASN A 658 16.99 -15.64 -0.67
N ILE A 659 15.67 -15.61 -0.70
CA ILE A 659 14.84 -15.18 -1.81
C ILE A 659 14.34 -13.77 -1.48
N ASN A 660 14.53 -12.83 -2.41
CA ASN A 660 13.90 -11.51 -2.36
C ASN A 660 12.75 -11.49 -3.38
N ALA A 661 11.52 -11.40 -2.90
CA ALA A 661 10.32 -11.27 -3.71
C ALA A 661 9.80 -9.84 -3.69
N THR A 662 9.50 -9.27 -4.87
CA THR A 662 8.81 -7.98 -4.98
C THR A 662 7.35 -8.16 -4.58
N MET A 663 6.82 -7.27 -3.75
CA MET A 663 5.41 -7.25 -3.37
C MET A 663 4.61 -6.32 -4.30
N PRO A 664 3.28 -6.53 -4.48
CA PRO A 664 2.45 -5.70 -5.36
C PRO A 664 2.48 -4.21 -5.00
N HIS A 665 2.13 -3.37 -5.96
CA HIS A 665 1.95 -1.92 -5.79
C HIS A 665 0.46 -1.54 -5.66
N PRO A 666 -0.03 -1.19 -4.45
CA PRO A 666 -1.36 -0.60 -4.29
C PRO A 666 -1.40 0.84 -4.81
N VAL A 667 -2.56 1.27 -5.30
CA VAL A 667 -2.86 2.66 -5.61
C VAL A 667 -3.86 3.26 -4.64
N PHE A 668 -3.87 4.59 -4.54
CA PHE A 668 -4.86 5.36 -3.80
C PHE A 668 -5.51 6.42 -4.71
N GLN A 669 -6.72 6.85 -4.35
CA GLN A 669 -7.43 7.92 -5.05
C GLN A 669 -7.42 9.25 -4.27
N VAL A 670 -7.44 10.36 -4.99
CA VAL A 670 -7.55 11.71 -4.43
C VAL A 670 -9.03 12.10 -4.35
N ASP A 671 -9.60 12.07 -3.15
CA ASP A 671 -10.96 12.55 -2.90
C ASP A 671 -10.98 14.05 -2.57
N ILE A 672 -11.26 14.86 -3.60
CA ILE A 672 -11.43 16.32 -3.55
C ILE A 672 -12.71 16.81 -2.86
N GLN A 673 -13.46 15.95 -2.17
CA GLN A 673 -14.53 16.37 -1.26
C GLN A 673 -14.12 16.29 0.22
N THR A 674 -12.96 15.71 0.55
CA THR A 674 -12.49 15.62 1.94
C THR A 674 -11.98 16.96 2.50
N PRO A 675 -12.18 17.23 3.80
CA PRO A 675 -11.63 18.43 4.46
C PRO A 675 -10.10 18.50 4.53
N GLU A 676 -9.38 17.39 4.33
CA GLU A 676 -7.92 17.41 4.16
C GLU A 676 -7.55 17.88 2.74
N ALA A 677 -8.17 17.29 1.70
CA ALA A 677 -7.91 17.66 0.32
C ALA A 677 -8.21 19.14 0.04
N GLN A 678 -9.29 19.69 0.62
CA GLN A 678 -9.67 21.10 0.47
C GLN A 678 -8.58 22.09 0.89
N LYS A 679 -7.60 21.70 1.70
CA LYS A 679 -6.45 22.54 2.10
C LYS A 679 -5.43 22.71 0.96
N HIS A 680 -5.49 21.87 -0.07
CA HIS A 680 -4.49 21.77 -1.14
C HIS A 680 -4.89 22.40 -2.47
N TYR A 681 -6.12 22.92 -2.61
CA TYR A 681 -6.56 23.67 -3.79
C TYR A 681 -7.49 24.84 -3.46
N SER A 682 -7.46 25.84 -4.33
CA SER A 682 -8.43 26.92 -4.47
C SER A 682 -9.51 26.53 -5.48
N THR A 683 -10.71 27.09 -5.36
CA THR A 683 -11.84 26.83 -6.28
C THR A 683 -12.13 28.05 -7.14
N LEU A 684 -11.99 27.92 -8.46
CA LEU A 684 -12.49 28.90 -9.42
C LEU A 684 -13.80 28.40 -10.05
N THR A 685 -14.92 29.02 -9.68
CA THR A 685 -16.22 28.78 -10.30
C THR A 685 -16.39 29.72 -11.49
N VAL A 686 -16.39 29.17 -12.70
CA VAL A 686 -16.66 29.93 -13.93
C VAL A 686 -18.13 29.79 -14.28
N ASN A 687 -18.86 30.90 -14.21
CA ASN A 687 -20.25 31.00 -14.65
C ASN A 687 -20.32 31.53 -16.10
N LYS A 688 -21.26 31.01 -16.88
CA LYS A 688 -21.50 31.44 -18.26
C LYS A 688 -22.91 31.99 -18.43
N HIS A 689 -22.99 33.31 -18.60
CA HIS A 689 -24.22 34.02 -18.90
C HIS A 689 -24.39 34.23 -20.42
N TRP A 690 -25.63 34.32 -20.88
CA TRP A 690 -25.97 34.40 -22.30
C TRP A 690 -27.09 35.43 -22.58
N LEU A 691 -26.72 36.53 -23.21
CA LEU A 691 -27.60 37.62 -23.63
C LEU A 691 -28.06 37.47 -25.10
N GLY A 692 -29.18 38.11 -25.41
CA GLY A 692 -29.80 38.08 -26.73
C GLY A 692 -30.52 36.76 -27.04
N LYS A 693 -31.27 36.76 -28.15
CA LYS A 693 -32.17 35.66 -28.54
C LYS A 693 -31.61 34.90 -29.74
N ALA A 694 -30.49 34.21 -29.53
CA ALA A 694 -29.78 33.46 -30.56
C ALA A 694 -29.46 32.02 -30.12
N ALA A 695 -29.19 31.15 -31.09
CA ALA A 695 -28.98 29.73 -30.86
C ALA A 695 -27.59 29.45 -30.25
N ARG A 696 -27.57 28.75 -29.11
CA ARG A 696 -26.36 28.47 -28.30
C ARG A 696 -25.73 27.13 -28.71
N PRO A 697 -24.42 26.91 -28.47
CA PRO A 697 -23.78 25.60 -28.67
C PRO A 697 -24.12 24.63 -27.52
N SER A 698 -23.68 23.38 -27.62
CA SER A 698 -23.78 22.38 -26.53
C SER A 698 -22.75 22.59 -25.41
N SER A 699 -21.60 23.17 -25.76
CA SER A 699 -20.49 23.49 -24.88
C SER A 699 -19.64 24.62 -25.47
N ILE A 700 -18.73 25.13 -24.65
CA ILE A 700 -17.71 26.13 -24.97
C ILE A 700 -16.38 25.66 -24.34
N TYR A 701 -15.27 26.29 -24.73
CA TYR A 701 -13.94 26.02 -24.18
C TYR A 701 -13.33 27.31 -23.64
N VAL A 702 -12.65 27.22 -22.51
CA VAL A 702 -11.95 28.34 -21.88
C VAL A 702 -10.49 27.96 -21.56
N ASP A 703 -9.60 28.94 -21.69
CA ASP A 703 -8.20 28.86 -21.29
C ASP A 703 -7.98 29.64 -19.99
N LEU A 704 -7.15 29.10 -19.11
CA LEU A 704 -6.76 29.70 -17.83
C LEU A 704 -5.23 29.80 -17.78
N ALA A 705 -4.70 30.91 -18.30
CA ALA A 705 -3.27 31.18 -18.41
C ALA A 705 -2.67 31.57 -17.05
N CYS A 706 -1.55 30.95 -16.66
CA CYS A 706 -0.87 31.20 -15.38
C CYS A 706 0.40 32.05 -15.56
N ALA A 707 0.63 32.96 -14.61
CA ALA A 707 1.88 33.71 -14.46
C ALA A 707 2.30 33.80 -12.98
N VAL A 708 3.60 33.78 -12.69
CA VAL A 708 4.14 34.04 -11.35
C VAL A 708 4.39 35.54 -11.20
N VAL A 709 3.72 36.17 -10.23
CA VAL A 709 3.55 37.64 -10.19
C VAL A 709 4.87 38.40 -10.01
N ASP A 710 5.80 37.82 -9.26
CA ASP A 710 7.06 38.46 -8.87
C ASP A 710 8.30 37.81 -9.53
N HIS A 711 8.11 36.72 -10.29
CA HIS A 711 9.17 35.92 -10.93
C HIS A 711 8.78 35.50 -12.35
N ALA A 712 8.79 36.44 -13.29
CA ALA A 712 8.37 36.21 -14.68
C ALA A 712 9.18 35.12 -15.44
N ASP A 713 10.38 34.77 -14.97
CA ASP A 713 11.21 33.69 -15.52
C ASP A 713 10.77 32.28 -15.03
N GLN A 714 9.84 32.20 -14.06
CA GLN A 714 9.29 30.92 -13.55
C GLN A 714 7.98 30.57 -14.24
N SER A 715 7.92 29.38 -14.84
CA SER A 715 6.71 28.81 -15.43
C SER A 715 5.77 28.23 -14.36
N CYS A 716 4.45 28.44 -14.51
CA CYS A 716 3.42 27.72 -13.76
C CYS A 716 2.36 27.12 -14.70
N THR A 717 1.69 26.05 -14.25
CA THR A 717 0.73 25.31 -15.08
C THR A 717 -0.42 26.21 -15.56
N SER A 718 -0.51 26.37 -16.88
CA SER A 718 -1.69 26.95 -17.54
C SER A 718 -2.61 25.82 -18.00
N TYR A 719 -3.92 26.04 -17.93
CA TYR A 719 -4.91 25.02 -18.25
C TYR A 719 -5.73 25.47 -19.46
N ASN A 720 -5.53 24.81 -20.60
CA ASN A 720 -6.15 25.21 -21.87
C ASN A 720 -7.30 24.27 -22.25
N HIS A 721 -8.20 24.71 -23.13
CA HIS A 721 -9.28 23.90 -23.70
C HIS A 721 -10.24 23.29 -22.65
N ILE A 722 -10.52 24.02 -21.56
CA ILE A 722 -11.40 23.55 -20.48
C ILE A 722 -12.87 23.60 -20.95
N GLU A 723 -13.46 22.44 -21.23
CA GLU A 723 -14.86 22.38 -21.68
C GLU A 723 -15.85 22.77 -20.58
N ILE A 724 -16.73 23.75 -20.83
CA ILE A 724 -17.92 24.06 -20.02
C ILE A 724 -19.16 23.64 -20.82
N LYS A 725 -19.92 22.67 -20.29
CA LYS A 725 -21.12 22.10 -20.93
C LYS A 725 -22.38 22.84 -20.53
N ALA A 726 -23.36 22.86 -21.43
CA ALA A 726 -24.72 23.28 -21.11
C ALA A 726 -25.33 22.37 -20.03
N GLY A 727 -25.97 22.99 -19.03
CA GLY A 727 -26.76 22.26 -18.03
C GLY A 727 -28.06 21.71 -18.61
N ALA A 728 -28.82 20.96 -17.80
CA ALA A 728 -30.08 20.33 -18.20
C ALA A 728 -31.13 21.30 -18.80
N ASN A 729 -31.02 22.61 -18.50
CA ASN A 729 -31.66 23.67 -19.26
C ASN A 729 -30.59 24.48 -20.02
N ALA A 730 -30.43 24.23 -21.32
CA ALA A 730 -29.46 24.94 -22.15
C ALA A 730 -29.69 26.47 -22.25
N ASN A 731 -30.92 26.93 -21.93
CA ASN A 731 -31.27 28.35 -21.89
C ASN A 731 -30.94 29.03 -20.54
N ALA A 732 -30.62 28.25 -19.49
CA ALA A 732 -30.07 28.79 -18.25
C ALA A 732 -28.59 29.17 -18.42
N ASP A 733 -28.01 29.76 -17.37
CA ASP A 733 -26.58 29.97 -17.26
C ASP A 733 -25.87 28.66 -16.95
N TRP A 734 -24.64 28.51 -17.43
CA TRP A 734 -23.84 27.30 -17.24
C TRP A 734 -22.78 27.56 -16.16
N SER A 735 -22.25 26.52 -15.53
CA SER A 735 -21.22 26.68 -14.51
C SER A 735 -20.26 25.50 -14.49
N LYS A 736 -18.99 25.75 -14.20
CA LYS A 736 -17.96 24.73 -13.96
C LYS A 736 -17.02 25.18 -12.84
N GLN A 737 -16.69 24.26 -11.94
CA GLN A 737 -15.58 24.42 -11.01
C GLN A 737 -14.28 23.97 -11.66
N ILE A 738 -13.24 24.77 -11.49
CA ILE A 738 -11.85 24.50 -11.84
C ILE A 738 -11.08 24.54 -10.52
N TYR A 739 -10.35 23.47 -10.21
CA TYR A 739 -9.52 23.42 -9.00
C TYR A 739 -8.12 23.96 -9.33
N ILE A 740 -7.50 24.69 -8.42
CA ILE A 740 -6.20 25.32 -8.65
C ILE A 740 -5.28 24.98 -7.47
N PRO A 741 -4.14 24.29 -7.66
CA PRO A 741 -3.29 23.87 -6.56
C PRO A 741 -2.80 25.04 -5.69
N VAL A 742 -2.85 24.88 -4.37
CA VAL A 742 -2.23 25.83 -3.42
C VAL A 742 -0.73 25.62 -3.44
N THR A 743 0.04 26.68 -3.69
CA THR A 743 1.51 26.62 -3.80
C THR A 743 2.20 27.66 -2.93
N ASP A 744 3.48 27.43 -2.66
CA ASP A 744 4.39 28.33 -1.95
C ASP A 744 4.62 29.68 -2.67
N GLN A 745 4.41 29.72 -3.99
CA GLN A 745 4.53 30.93 -4.83
C GLN A 745 3.18 31.66 -5.02
N GLN A 746 3.24 32.99 -5.14
CA GLN A 746 2.11 33.82 -5.55
C GLN A 746 1.88 33.72 -7.08
N ARG A 747 0.68 33.30 -7.47
CA ARG A 747 0.30 33.08 -8.88
C ARG A 747 -0.86 33.98 -9.29
N GLN A 748 -0.83 34.42 -10.54
CA GLN A 748 -1.95 35.07 -11.20
C GLN A 748 -2.46 34.17 -12.33
N TYR A 749 -3.77 34.04 -12.42
CA TYR A 749 -4.47 33.29 -13.45
C TYR A 749 -5.40 34.22 -14.24
N THR A 750 -5.35 34.15 -15.56
CA THR A 750 -6.17 34.94 -16.48
C THR A 750 -7.04 34.02 -17.31
N LEU A 751 -8.36 34.19 -17.18
CA LEU A 751 -9.38 33.41 -17.87
C LEU A 751 -9.78 34.07 -19.20
N SER A 752 -9.81 33.28 -20.28
CA SER A 752 -10.29 33.70 -21.60
C SER A 752 -11.12 32.60 -22.26
N GLU A 753 -12.12 32.97 -23.06
CA GLU A 753 -12.94 32.03 -23.85
C GLU A 753 -12.39 31.87 -25.28
N GLU A 754 -12.38 30.63 -25.79
CA GLU A 754 -12.10 30.34 -27.20
C GLU A 754 -13.17 30.93 -28.15
N PRO A 755 -12.88 31.21 -29.44
CA PRO A 755 -13.82 31.83 -30.37
C PRO A 755 -15.14 31.04 -30.62
N VAL A 756 -16.18 31.33 -29.83
CA VAL A 756 -17.45 30.60 -29.87
C VAL A 756 -18.26 30.87 -31.14
N THR A 757 -18.66 29.79 -31.83
CA THR A 757 -19.69 29.80 -32.88
C THR A 757 -20.64 28.60 -32.72
N ALA A 758 -21.94 28.88 -32.63
CA ALA A 758 -22.99 27.86 -32.64
C ALA A 758 -23.51 27.63 -34.06
N THR A 759 -23.89 26.38 -34.38
CA THR A 759 -24.50 26.03 -35.67
C THR A 759 -25.80 25.29 -35.44
N VAL A 760 -26.93 25.87 -35.85
CA VAL A 760 -28.27 25.27 -35.74
C VAL A 760 -29.02 25.49 -37.06
N ASP A 761 -29.67 24.44 -37.58
CA ASP A 761 -30.37 24.42 -38.87
C ASP A 761 -29.53 24.95 -40.06
N GLY A 762 -28.22 24.73 -40.01
CA GLY A 762 -27.27 25.23 -41.02
C GLY A 762 -26.96 26.72 -40.93
N LYS A 763 -27.45 27.42 -39.89
CA LYS A 763 -27.15 28.82 -39.61
C LYS A 763 -26.10 28.94 -38.51
N ASN A 764 -24.96 29.55 -38.85
CA ASN A 764 -23.90 29.84 -37.90
C ASN A 764 -24.19 31.16 -37.15
N THR A 765 -23.96 31.16 -35.83
CA THR A 765 -24.02 32.33 -34.95
C THR A 765 -22.72 32.42 -34.17
N SER A 766 -21.88 33.40 -34.51
CA SER A 766 -20.67 33.72 -33.73
C SER A 766 -21.01 34.67 -32.58
N TYR A 767 -20.28 34.54 -31.48
CA TYR A 767 -20.51 35.31 -30.24
C TYR A 767 -19.33 36.25 -29.92
N LYS A 768 -19.60 37.21 -29.05
CA LYS A 768 -18.64 38.08 -28.37
C LYS A 768 -18.72 37.80 -26.87
N ALA A 769 -17.55 37.75 -26.21
CA ALA A 769 -17.44 37.55 -24.77
C ALA A 769 -17.14 38.87 -24.06
N ALA A 770 -17.81 39.09 -22.93
CA ALA A 770 -17.46 40.07 -21.92
C ALA A 770 -17.09 39.36 -20.61
N TYR A 771 -16.17 39.95 -19.85
CA TYR A 771 -15.62 39.37 -18.62
C TYR A 771 -15.87 40.31 -17.44
N ASP A 772 -16.15 39.77 -16.26
CA ASP A 772 -16.17 40.55 -15.03
C ASP A 772 -14.76 40.87 -14.48
N ALA A 773 -14.69 41.60 -13.38
CA ALA A 773 -13.42 41.99 -12.76
C ALA A 773 -12.59 40.80 -12.21
N ASN A 774 -13.19 39.61 -12.06
CA ASN A 774 -12.56 38.44 -11.44
C ASN A 774 -11.92 37.49 -12.47
N HIS A 775 -12.00 37.78 -13.77
CA HIS A 775 -11.35 36.96 -14.80
C HIS A 775 -9.81 37.00 -14.72
N VAL A 776 -9.24 37.98 -14.01
CA VAL A 776 -7.84 37.98 -13.55
C VAL A 776 -7.82 37.77 -12.04
N LEU A 777 -7.36 36.60 -11.61
CA LEU A 777 -7.32 36.17 -10.22
C LEU A 777 -5.87 36.04 -9.74
N THR A 778 -5.49 36.77 -8.69
CA THR A 778 -4.23 36.53 -7.95
C THR A 778 -4.48 35.67 -6.71
N ILE A 779 -3.82 34.51 -6.64
CA ILE A 779 -3.79 33.61 -5.48
C ILE A 779 -2.44 33.82 -4.76
N PRO A 780 -2.45 34.30 -3.49
CA PRO A 780 -1.23 34.46 -2.71
C PRO A 780 -0.56 33.12 -2.38
N ALA A 781 0.74 33.18 -2.10
CA ALA A 781 1.51 32.07 -1.53
C ALA A 781 0.81 31.43 -0.31
N ASN A 782 0.70 30.10 -0.34
CA ASN A 782 0.09 29.25 0.71
C ASN A 782 -1.36 29.63 1.09
N ALA A 783 -2.11 30.28 0.20
CA ALA A 783 -3.48 30.72 0.47
C ALA A 783 -4.52 29.98 -0.40
N GLN A 784 -5.56 29.45 0.24
CA GLN A 784 -6.78 28.99 -0.41
C GLN A 784 -7.68 30.18 -0.77
N ARG A 785 -8.34 30.12 -1.93
CA ARG A 785 -9.35 31.07 -2.39
C ARG A 785 -10.53 30.34 -3.02
N ASP A 786 -11.75 30.70 -2.64
CA ASP A 786 -12.95 30.38 -3.41
C ASP A 786 -13.40 31.63 -4.15
N VAL A 787 -13.50 31.53 -5.49
CA VAL A 787 -13.68 32.66 -6.40
C VAL A 787 -14.75 32.32 -7.42
N THR A 788 -15.56 33.32 -7.77
CA THR A 788 -16.53 33.22 -8.87
C THR A 788 -16.26 34.31 -9.89
N THR A 789 -16.21 33.95 -11.16
CA THR A 789 -16.14 34.87 -12.30
C THR A 789 -17.18 34.50 -13.34
N THR A 790 -17.70 35.50 -14.03
CA THR A 790 -18.77 35.38 -15.02
C THR A 790 -18.27 35.82 -16.38
N ILE A 791 -18.40 34.94 -17.38
CA ILE A 791 -18.22 35.32 -18.79
C ILE A 791 -19.63 35.48 -19.40
N THR A 792 -19.92 36.65 -19.96
CA THR A 792 -21.20 36.96 -20.58
C THR A 792 -21.07 36.95 -22.10
N ASN A 793 -21.78 36.06 -22.79
CA ASN A 793 -21.82 36.03 -24.25
C ASN A 793 -23.04 36.73 -24.82
N TYR A 794 -22.81 37.52 -25.87
CA TYR A 794 -23.85 38.14 -26.71
C TYR A 794 -23.54 37.89 -28.19
N PRO A 795 -24.54 37.80 -29.08
CA PRO A 795 -24.30 37.47 -30.49
C PRO A 795 -23.53 38.60 -31.20
N ALA A 796 -22.52 38.25 -31.99
CA ALA A 796 -21.70 39.21 -32.73
C ALA A 796 -22.47 39.98 -33.83
N VAL A 797 -23.67 39.51 -34.19
CA VAL A 797 -24.62 40.19 -35.08
C VAL A 797 -26.01 40.14 -34.45
N ALA A 798 -26.66 41.29 -34.36
CA ALA A 798 -27.99 41.44 -33.76
C ALA A 798 -28.97 42.16 -34.70
N LYS A 799 -30.28 42.02 -34.43
CA LYS A 799 -31.33 42.79 -35.11
C LYS A 799 -31.35 44.22 -34.55
N LEU A 800 -31.23 45.23 -35.40
CA LEU A 800 -31.51 46.63 -35.09
C LEU A 800 -32.90 46.97 -35.62
N ASP A 801 -33.82 47.39 -34.74
CA ASP A 801 -35.15 47.82 -35.13
C ASP A 801 -35.19 49.31 -35.52
N LEU A 802 -35.66 49.58 -36.75
CA LEU A 802 -35.77 50.93 -37.30
C LEU A 802 -37.17 51.52 -37.10
N SER A 803 -38.12 50.79 -36.49
CA SER A 803 -39.46 51.32 -36.16
C SER A 803 -39.41 52.49 -35.16
N SER A 804 -38.33 52.54 -34.37
CA SER A 804 -37.95 53.64 -33.47
C SER A 804 -37.69 54.97 -34.20
N ILE A 805 -37.33 54.92 -35.50
CA ILE A 805 -37.17 56.10 -36.34
C ILE A 805 -38.55 56.55 -36.82
N THR A 806 -39.02 57.66 -36.28
CA THR A 806 -40.28 58.28 -36.65
C THR A 806 -40.06 59.48 -37.56
N VAL A 807 -40.96 59.62 -38.53
CA VAL A 807 -41.08 60.76 -39.43
C VAL A 807 -42.38 61.48 -39.12
N GLN A 808 -42.35 62.81 -39.09
CA GLN A 808 -43.52 63.68 -38.96
C GLN A 808 -43.69 64.50 -40.25
N LYS A 809 -44.90 64.50 -40.81
CA LYS A 809 -45.26 65.36 -41.93
C LYS A 809 -46.36 66.33 -41.54
N THR A 810 -46.13 67.60 -41.84
CA THR A 810 -47.13 68.68 -41.79
C THR A 810 -47.40 69.19 -43.21
N VAL A 811 -48.66 69.50 -43.51
CA VAL A 811 -49.06 70.21 -44.74
C VAL A 811 -49.56 71.59 -44.36
N ALA A 812 -49.01 72.63 -44.99
CA ALA A 812 -49.37 74.02 -44.79
C ALA A 812 -50.09 74.61 -46.02
N ASN A 813 -50.87 75.65 -45.77
CA ASN A 813 -51.66 76.42 -46.75
C ASN A 813 -52.83 75.66 -47.43
N THR A 814 -53.06 74.37 -47.15
CA THR A 814 -54.20 73.63 -47.73
C THR A 814 -54.55 72.36 -46.93
N ASP A 815 -55.76 71.83 -47.16
CA ASP A 815 -56.15 70.45 -46.87
C ASP A 815 -55.80 69.56 -48.09
N THR A 816 -55.39 68.31 -47.91
CA THR A 816 -55.05 67.43 -49.05
C THR A 816 -55.22 65.94 -48.77
N ASP A 817 -55.76 65.19 -49.73
CA ASP A 817 -55.78 63.72 -49.72
C ASP A 817 -54.40 63.09 -50.00
N ASN A 818 -53.43 63.88 -50.45
CA ASN A 818 -52.09 63.40 -50.80
C ASN A 818 -51.39 62.71 -49.62
N SER A 819 -50.60 61.69 -49.94
CA SER A 819 -49.73 60.97 -49.01
C SER A 819 -48.28 61.22 -49.37
N PHE A 820 -47.41 61.39 -48.37
CA PHE A 820 -46.01 61.75 -48.58
C PHE A 820 -45.11 60.59 -48.14
N SER A 821 -44.14 60.24 -48.99
CA SER A 821 -43.23 59.12 -48.77
C SER A 821 -41.82 59.62 -48.47
N PHE A 822 -41.10 58.87 -47.63
CA PHE A 822 -39.78 59.24 -47.13
C PHE A 822 -38.84 58.05 -47.28
N THR A 823 -37.57 58.33 -47.60
CA THR A 823 -36.51 57.31 -47.67
C THR A 823 -35.52 57.52 -46.53
N LEU A 824 -35.29 56.44 -45.79
CA LEU A 824 -34.16 56.28 -44.86
C LEU A 824 -32.98 55.69 -45.64
N ARG A 825 -31.78 56.25 -45.46
CA ARG A 825 -30.52 55.70 -46.01
C ARG A 825 -29.47 55.62 -44.90
N PRO A 826 -28.54 54.63 -44.90
CA PRO A 826 -27.34 54.72 -44.06
C PRO A 826 -26.47 55.92 -44.50
N VAL A 827 -25.74 56.55 -43.58
CA VAL A 827 -24.86 57.69 -43.91
C VAL A 827 -23.62 57.19 -44.68
N ASN A 828 -23.35 57.80 -45.83
CA ASN A 828 -22.44 57.32 -46.89
C ASN A 828 -20.93 57.18 -46.56
N ASN A 829 -20.50 57.16 -45.29
CA ASN A 829 -19.13 56.78 -44.90
C ASN A 829 -18.94 55.24 -44.95
N VAL A 830 -19.45 54.62 -46.01
CA VAL A 830 -19.59 53.17 -46.16
C VAL A 830 -18.50 52.64 -47.07
N SER A 831 -17.46 52.05 -46.50
CA SER A 831 -16.48 51.27 -47.26
C SER A 831 -17.11 49.93 -47.69
N ALA A 832 -16.37 49.12 -48.47
CA ALA A 832 -16.76 47.74 -48.77
C ALA A 832 -16.81 46.83 -47.52
N GLU A 833 -16.41 47.35 -46.35
CA GLU A 833 -16.41 46.65 -45.06
C GLU A 833 -17.56 47.12 -44.18
N SER A 834 -17.81 48.44 -44.05
CA SER A 834 -19.00 48.94 -43.32
C SER A 834 -20.33 48.74 -44.07
N SER A 835 -20.29 48.33 -45.34
CA SER A 835 -21.46 47.75 -46.03
C SER A 835 -21.75 46.28 -45.63
N LYS A 836 -20.85 45.64 -44.87
CA LYS A 836 -21.13 44.37 -44.18
C LYS A 836 -21.75 44.58 -42.79
N SER A 837 -21.55 45.73 -42.14
CA SER A 837 -22.04 45.99 -40.78
C SER A 837 -23.49 46.49 -40.73
N MET A 838 -24.16 46.66 -41.88
CA MET A 838 -25.61 46.85 -42.00
C MET A 838 -26.17 45.99 -43.14
N GLN A 839 -26.92 44.96 -42.80
CA GLN A 839 -27.52 44.02 -43.76
C GLN A 839 -29.04 43.94 -43.55
N THR A 840 -29.77 43.62 -44.60
CA THR A 840 -31.14 43.10 -44.49
C THR A 840 -31.17 41.81 -43.66
N LEU A 841 -32.35 41.40 -43.19
CA LEU A 841 -32.53 40.11 -42.49
C LEU A 841 -32.19 38.89 -43.38
N GLU A 842 -32.11 39.08 -44.70
CA GLU A 842 -31.66 38.09 -45.70
C GLU A 842 -30.13 38.15 -45.97
N ASN A 843 -29.36 38.86 -45.13
CA ASN A 843 -27.91 39.04 -45.23
C ASN A 843 -27.40 39.73 -46.53
N LYS A 844 -28.29 40.43 -47.25
CA LYS A 844 -27.94 41.33 -48.38
C LYS A 844 -27.62 42.74 -47.83
N PRO A 845 -26.66 43.50 -48.37
CA PRO A 845 -26.34 44.85 -47.90
C PRO A 845 -27.56 45.78 -47.84
N PHE A 846 -27.72 46.54 -46.75
CA PHE A 846 -28.83 47.47 -46.60
C PHE A 846 -28.54 48.81 -47.30
N THR A 847 -29.42 49.21 -48.23
CA THR A 847 -29.24 50.42 -49.06
C THR A 847 -30.24 51.54 -48.77
N SER A 848 -31.47 51.18 -48.40
CA SER A 848 -32.52 52.11 -48.00
C SER A 848 -33.79 51.41 -47.48
N ALA A 849 -34.59 52.11 -46.70
CA ALA A 849 -35.98 51.75 -46.39
C ALA A 849 -36.93 52.92 -46.73
N THR A 850 -38.21 52.65 -46.96
CA THR A 850 -39.22 53.68 -47.25
C THR A 850 -40.42 53.58 -46.32
N THR A 851 -40.97 54.73 -45.91
CA THR A 851 -42.25 54.80 -45.20
C THR A 851 -43.15 55.89 -45.80
N THR A 852 -44.45 55.87 -45.51
CA THR A 852 -45.44 56.80 -46.09
C THR A 852 -46.37 57.33 -45.00
N VAL A 853 -46.37 58.65 -44.79
CA VAL A 853 -47.36 59.32 -43.95
C VAL A 853 -48.62 59.53 -44.80
N ARG A 854 -49.71 58.85 -44.42
CA ARG A 854 -50.94 58.78 -45.23
C ARG A 854 -51.86 59.98 -45.02
N GLY A 855 -52.41 60.49 -46.14
CA GLY A 855 -53.51 61.44 -46.15
C GLY A 855 -54.82 60.86 -45.59
N PRO A 856 -55.90 61.64 -45.49
CA PRO A 856 -55.95 63.08 -45.78
C PRO A 856 -55.35 63.92 -44.66
N PHE A 857 -54.66 65.02 -44.99
CA PHE A 857 -54.16 66.02 -44.05
C PHE A 857 -55.11 67.22 -44.00
N THR A 858 -55.44 67.67 -42.80
CA THR A 858 -55.98 69.02 -42.58
C THR A 858 -54.84 70.04 -42.53
N MET A 859 -55.07 71.28 -42.94
CA MET A 859 -54.08 72.36 -42.92
C MET A 859 -53.48 72.54 -41.51
N GLY A 860 -52.16 72.48 -41.43
CA GLY A 860 -51.40 72.56 -40.17
C GLY A 860 -51.40 71.27 -39.34
N GLN A 861 -52.09 70.21 -39.77
CA GLN A 861 -52.06 68.92 -39.08
C GLN A 861 -50.72 68.22 -39.29
N ALA A 862 -50.01 67.98 -38.20
CA ALA A 862 -48.90 67.05 -38.16
C ALA A 862 -49.40 65.60 -38.04
N LYS A 863 -48.90 64.69 -38.88
CA LYS A 863 -49.08 63.23 -38.77
C LYS A 863 -47.73 62.53 -38.73
N THR A 864 -47.67 61.31 -38.20
CA THR A 864 -46.43 60.52 -38.10
C THR A 864 -46.51 59.17 -38.80
N ALA A 865 -45.34 58.62 -39.13
CA ALA A 865 -45.13 57.23 -39.54
C ALA A 865 -43.74 56.75 -39.10
N SER A 866 -43.54 55.44 -38.98
CA SER A 866 -42.24 54.81 -38.67
C SER A 866 -41.69 54.02 -39.85
N PHE A 867 -40.38 53.77 -39.87
CA PHE A 867 -39.79 52.77 -40.77
C PHE A 867 -39.99 51.37 -40.20
N GLN A 868 -41.12 50.74 -40.53
CA GLN A 868 -41.53 49.40 -40.05
C GLN A 868 -40.68 48.28 -40.66
N THR A 869 -39.40 48.22 -40.28
CA THR A 869 -38.39 47.28 -40.79
C THR A 869 -37.20 47.18 -39.83
N ALA A 870 -36.35 46.18 -40.03
CA ALA A 870 -35.16 45.95 -39.22
C ALA A 870 -33.99 45.44 -40.06
N VAL A 871 -32.77 45.64 -39.54
CA VAL A 871 -31.51 45.27 -40.20
C VAL A 871 -30.62 44.47 -39.25
N ASN A 872 -29.84 43.53 -39.79
CA ASN A 872 -28.77 42.86 -39.06
C ASN A 872 -27.57 43.80 -38.96
N VAL A 873 -27.03 44.01 -37.76
CA VAL A 873 -25.85 44.85 -37.50
C VAL A 873 -24.79 44.11 -36.68
N SER A 874 -23.52 44.37 -36.98
CA SER A 874 -22.39 43.84 -36.20
C SER A 874 -22.28 44.58 -34.87
N LEU A 875 -22.31 43.85 -33.76
CA LEU A 875 -22.12 44.42 -32.43
C LEU A 875 -20.63 44.62 -32.11
N PRO A 876 -20.28 45.61 -31.27
CA PRO A 876 -18.91 45.87 -30.86
C PRO A 876 -18.39 44.81 -29.89
N ASP A 877 -17.09 44.87 -29.60
CA ASP A 877 -16.52 44.29 -28.39
C ASP A 877 -16.96 45.08 -27.15
N ALA A 878 -16.88 44.46 -25.96
CA ALA A 878 -17.36 45.09 -24.72
C ALA A 878 -16.62 46.41 -24.44
N GLN A 879 -17.30 47.34 -23.75
CA GLN A 879 -16.79 48.69 -23.43
C GLN A 879 -16.53 49.59 -24.67
N THR A 880 -16.87 49.15 -25.89
CA THR A 880 -16.66 49.90 -27.13
C THR A 880 -17.98 50.47 -27.66
N ALA A 881 -18.32 51.68 -27.20
CA ALA A 881 -19.60 52.34 -27.49
C ALA A 881 -19.93 52.45 -29.01
N GLN A 882 -21.00 51.78 -29.44
CA GLN A 882 -21.41 51.73 -30.86
C GLN A 882 -22.64 52.59 -31.18
N SER A 883 -22.63 53.23 -32.36
CA SER A 883 -23.81 53.91 -32.90
C SER A 883 -23.99 53.69 -34.41
N TYR A 884 -25.23 53.81 -34.87
CA TYR A 884 -25.67 53.55 -36.24
C TYR A 884 -26.31 54.81 -36.81
N ARG A 885 -25.79 55.29 -37.95
CA ARG A 885 -26.17 56.58 -38.53
C ARG A 885 -26.93 56.44 -39.84
N PHE A 886 -28.05 57.14 -39.92
CA PHE A 886 -28.93 57.20 -41.08
C PHE A 886 -29.27 58.65 -41.40
N THR A 887 -29.73 58.91 -42.62
CA THR A 887 -30.36 60.17 -43.04
C THR A 887 -31.77 59.87 -43.55
N VAL A 888 -32.76 60.64 -43.09
CA VAL A 888 -34.13 60.67 -43.64
C VAL A 888 -34.25 61.81 -44.63
N GLN A 889 -34.88 61.54 -45.77
CA GLN A 889 -35.23 62.53 -46.80
C GLN A 889 -36.66 62.28 -47.31
N GLU A 890 -37.38 63.34 -47.67
CA GLU A 890 -38.65 63.22 -48.38
C GLU A 890 -38.47 62.85 -49.86
N ASN A 891 -39.34 61.98 -50.37
CA ASN A 891 -39.35 61.57 -51.76
C ASN A 891 -40.12 62.61 -52.58
N ASN A 892 -39.45 63.71 -52.97
CA ASN A 892 -39.88 64.78 -53.90
C ASN A 892 -41.31 64.61 -54.46
N PRO A 893 -42.36 65.10 -53.76
CA PRO A 893 -43.70 65.18 -54.34
C PRO A 893 -43.72 66.18 -55.51
N ASP A 894 -44.81 66.19 -56.28
CA ASP A 894 -44.90 66.92 -57.54
C ASP A 894 -44.46 68.41 -57.39
N PRO A 895 -43.32 68.82 -57.99
CA PRO A 895 -42.77 70.15 -57.82
C PRO A 895 -43.55 71.23 -58.59
N SER A 896 -44.55 70.87 -59.40
CA SER A 896 -45.51 71.83 -59.97
C SER A 896 -46.58 72.22 -58.94
N VAL A 897 -46.92 71.34 -58.00
CA VAL A 897 -47.98 71.52 -56.99
C VAL A 897 -47.41 72.00 -55.65
N TRP A 898 -46.27 71.45 -55.22
CA TRP A 898 -45.75 71.64 -53.87
C TRP A 898 -44.48 72.50 -53.81
N GLU A 899 -44.42 73.38 -52.82
CA GLU A 899 -43.16 73.81 -52.22
C GLU A 899 -42.75 72.70 -51.25
N CYS A 900 -41.88 71.82 -51.75
CA CYS A 900 -41.44 70.64 -51.04
C CYS A 900 -40.39 71.03 -49.99
N ASP A 901 -40.46 70.39 -48.84
CA ASP A 901 -39.33 70.31 -47.93
C ASP A 901 -38.13 69.66 -48.64
N LYS A 902 -36.92 70.13 -48.35
CA LYS A 902 -35.65 69.67 -48.93
C LYS A 902 -34.59 69.41 -47.87
N ASP A 903 -34.95 69.53 -46.60
CA ASP A 903 -34.02 69.22 -45.52
C ASP A 903 -33.67 67.72 -45.52
N HIS A 904 -32.56 67.43 -44.88
CA HIS A 904 -32.11 66.08 -44.56
C HIS A 904 -32.03 66.02 -43.05
N VAL A 905 -32.66 65.02 -42.43
CA VAL A 905 -32.57 64.79 -40.98
C VAL A 905 -31.62 63.64 -40.73
N ASP A 906 -30.51 63.91 -40.07
CA ASP A 906 -29.57 62.87 -39.65
C ASP A 906 -30.10 62.24 -38.34
N VAL A 907 -30.09 60.91 -38.28
CA VAL A 907 -30.63 60.11 -37.19
C VAL A 907 -29.56 59.13 -36.73
N GLN A 908 -29.26 59.13 -35.43
CA GLN A 908 -28.27 58.26 -34.82
C GLN A 908 -28.95 57.35 -33.78
N LEU A 909 -28.81 56.04 -33.96
CA LEU A 909 -29.23 55.03 -32.98
C LEU A 909 -27.98 54.63 -32.18
N ASN A 910 -27.97 54.91 -30.89
CA ASN A 910 -26.89 54.49 -29.98
C ASN A 910 -27.28 53.18 -29.32
N VAL A 911 -26.36 52.22 -29.27
CA VAL A 911 -26.56 51.00 -28.47
C VAL A 911 -26.73 51.39 -26.99
N VAL A 912 -27.66 50.74 -26.30
CA VAL A 912 -27.76 50.81 -24.84
C VAL A 912 -26.86 49.72 -24.27
N GLU A 913 -25.98 50.10 -23.38
CA GLU A 913 -24.99 49.24 -22.73
C GLU A 913 -25.20 49.27 -21.21
N ASP A 914 -24.87 48.16 -20.55
CA ASP A 914 -24.92 48.04 -19.08
C ASP A 914 -23.75 48.78 -18.40
N THR A 915 -23.63 48.64 -17.07
CA THR A 915 -22.53 49.25 -16.29
C THR A 915 -21.13 48.72 -16.62
N HIS A 916 -21.02 47.65 -17.41
CA HIS A 916 -19.77 47.02 -17.82
C HIS A 916 -19.48 47.20 -19.33
N GLY A 917 -20.33 47.96 -20.05
CA GLY A 917 -20.19 48.16 -21.50
C GLY A 917 -20.67 46.98 -22.34
N ILE A 918 -21.63 46.19 -21.84
CA ILE A 918 -22.22 45.04 -22.53
C ILE A 918 -23.56 45.46 -23.16
N PRO A 919 -23.81 45.20 -24.46
CA PRO A 919 -25.06 45.57 -25.13
C PRO A 919 -26.32 44.96 -24.49
N GLU A 920 -27.32 45.78 -24.22
CA GLU A 920 -28.66 45.34 -23.78
C GLU A 920 -29.54 44.90 -24.97
N PHE A 921 -30.49 43.99 -24.70
CA PHE A 921 -31.40 43.42 -25.71
C PHE A 921 -32.87 43.54 -25.28
N ASN A 922 -33.77 43.57 -26.26
CA ASN A 922 -35.21 43.48 -26.06
C ASN A 922 -35.70 42.01 -26.14
N ASP A 923 -36.91 41.74 -25.65
CA ASP A 923 -37.53 40.39 -25.61
C ASP A 923 -37.64 39.67 -26.98
N ASP A 924 -37.63 40.43 -28.08
CA ASP A 924 -37.66 39.92 -29.45
C ASP A 924 -36.27 39.52 -30.00
N GLY A 925 -35.20 39.83 -29.26
CA GLY A 925 -33.81 39.62 -29.67
C GLY A 925 -33.15 40.80 -30.40
N SER A 926 -33.83 41.93 -30.55
CA SER A 926 -33.20 43.15 -31.07
C SER A 926 -32.25 43.77 -30.04
N VAL A 927 -31.17 44.39 -30.53
CA VAL A 927 -30.30 45.22 -29.68
C VAL A 927 -31.07 46.48 -29.28
N LYS A 928 -31.02 46.82 -28.01
CA LYS A 928 -31.72 47.97 -27.45
C LYS A 928 -30.98 49.25 -27.80
N THR A 929 -31.70 50.28 -28.26
CA THR A 929 -31.09 51.54 -28.71
C THR A 929 -31.85 52.77 -28.27
N THR A 930 -31.13 53.89 -28.09
CA THR A 930 -31.71 55.23 -28.00
C THR A 930 -31.57 55.97 -29.33
N VAL A 931 -32.61 56.69 -29.76
CA VAL A 931 -32.61 57.46 -31.01
C VAL A 931 -32.33 58.93 -30.71
N THR A 932 -31.38 59.53 -31.42
CA THR A 932 -31.15 60.98 -31.44
C THR A 932 -31.30 61.54 -32.85
N TYR A 933 -31.92 62.72 -32.97
CA TYR A 933 -32.18 63.41 -34.24
C TYR A 933 -31.33 64.68 -34.32
N ALA A 934 -30.82 64.99 -35.51
CA ALA A 934 -30.07 66.20 -35.80
C ALA A 934 -30.52 66.81 -37.13
N GLY A 935 -30.78 68.12 -37.13
CA GLY A 935 -31.07 68.86 -38.37
C GLY A 935 -29.83 68.93 -39.27
N GLY A 936 -29.98 68.56 -40.53
CA GLY A 936 -28.92 68.65 -41.53
C GLY A 936 -28.48 70.10 -41.81
N LYS A 937 -27.32 70.24 -42.44
CA LYS A 937 -26.56 71.51 -42.56
C LYS A 937 -27.23 72.65 -43.35
N ASN A 938 -28.45 72.46 -43.84
CA ASN A 938 -29.22 73.42 -44.63
C ASN A 938 -30.60 73.75 -44.03
N ALA A 939 -30.87 73.40 -42.76
CA ALA A 939 -32.21 73.54 -42.18
C ALA A 939 -32.78 74.96 -42.29
N THR A 940 -33.91 75.11 -42.99
CA THR A 940 -34.48 76.43 -43.34
C THR A 940 -35.77 76.80 -42.60
N ASP A 941 -36.47 75.85 -41.99
CA ASP A 941 -37.65 76.07 -41.14
C ASP A 941 -37.60 75.11 -39.93
N THR A 942 -36.91 75.49 -38.85
CA THR A 942 -36.58 74.61 -37.72
C THR A 942 -37.75 74.31 -36.77
N ALA A 943 -38.73 73.54 -37.24
CA ALA A 943 -39.76 72.92 -36.41
C ALA A 943 -39.27 71.57 -35.84
N THR A 944 -38.81 71.57 -34.59
CA THR A 944 -38.79 70.39 -33.68
C THR A 944 -38.14 69.08 -34.18
N ASN A 945 -37.06 69.16 -34.95
CA ASN A 945 -36.18 68.02 -35.28
C ASN A 945 -35.34 67.50 -34.08
N THR A 946 -35.95 67.39 -32.90
CA THR A 946 -35.33 66.92 -31.65
C THR A 946 -35.67 65.47 -31.31
N ASN A 947 -36.94 65.08 -31.48
CA ASN A 947 -37.48 63.78 -31.09
C ASN A 947 -38.10 62.99 -32.28
N VAL A 948 -38.10 63.57 -33.47
CA VAL A 948 -38.73 63.05 -34.69
C VAL A 948 -38.08 63.71 -35.91
N ALA A 949 -38.09 63.04 -37.07
CA ALA A 949 -37.70 63.65 -38.34
C ALA A 949 -38.90 64.40 -38.95
N ALA A 950 -39.00 65.70 -38.69
CA ALA A 950 -40.09 66.57 -39.11
C ALA A 950 -39.82 67.25 -40.45
N PHE A 951 -40.83 67.25 -41.33
CA PHE A 951 -40.83 67.89 -42.65
C PHE A 951 -42.15 68.65 -42.89
N THR A 952 -42.13 69.78 -43.61
CA THR A 952 -43.32 70.62 -43.89
C THR A 952 -43.41 71.05 -45.35
N ASN A 953 -44.48 70.62 -46.05
CA ASN A 953 -44.76 71.10 -47.42
C ASN A 953 -45.77 72.24 -47.40
N ARG A 954 -45.64 73.18 -48.33
CA ARG A 954 -46.63 74.24 -48.60
C ARG A 954 -47.23 74.05 -49.99
N LEU A 955 -48.55 74.19 -50.12
CA LEU A 955 -49.17 74.23 -51.45
C LEU A 955 -48.75 75.51 -52.17
N LYS A 956 -48.34 75.39 -53.44
CA LYS A 956 -48.06 76.57 -54.28
C LYS A 956 -49.36 77.31 -54.60
N PRO A 957 -49.41 78.64 -54.43
CA PRO A 957 -50.54 79.43 -54.92
C PRO A 957 -50.68 79.26 -56.44
N ALA A 958 -51.83 78.79 -56.90
CA ALA A 958 -52.09 78.63 -58.33
C ALA A 958 -52.08 80.01 -59.02
N THR A 959 -51.09 80.24 -59.89
CA THR A 959 -50.88 81.52 -60.59
C THR A 959 -51.92 81.73 -61.69
N GLN A 960 -53.14 82.11 -61.29
CA GLN A 960 -54.10 82.72 -62.21
C GLN A 960 -53.61 84.11 -62.63
N LEU A 961 -52.98 84.18 -63.80
CA LEU A 961 -53.01 85.39 -64.61
C LEU A 961 -54.40 85.51 -65.27
N PRO A 962 -54.92 86.74 -65.46
CA PRO A 962 -56.36 86.99 -65.39
C PRO A 962 -57.15 86.53 -66.63
N LEU A 963 -58.43 86.22 -66.39
CA LEU A 963 -59.41 86.06 -67.47
C LEU A 963 -59.54 87.36 -68.28
N THR A 964 -59.57 87.24 -69.60
CA THR A 964 -60.39 88.13 -70.43
C THR A 964 -61.76 87.48 -70.58
N GLY A 965 -62.81 88.18 -70.14
CA GLY A 965 -64.18 87.70 -70.25
C GLY A 965 -65.09 88.79 -70.81
N GLU A 966 -66.06 88.38 -71.62
CA GLU A 966 -67.27 89.14 -71.91
C GLU A 966 -68.46 88.35 -71.35
N GLY A 967 -69.33 88.98 -70.57
CA GLY A 967 -70.38 88.25 -69.84
C GLY A 967 -71.06 88.92 -68.63
N SER A 968 -70.92 90.24 -68.46
CA SER A 968 -71.79 91.12 -67.66
C SER A 968 -72.29 90.66 -66.26
N ALA A 969 -71.66 91.17 -65.20
CA ALA A 969 -72.38 91.67 -64.00
C ALA A 969 -71.50 92.63 -63.16
N THR A 970 -72.04 93.81 -62.85
CA THR A 970 -71.42 94.90 -62.04
C THR A 970 -72.34 95.25 -60.86
N PRO A 971 -71.97 96.12 -59.89
CA PRO A 971 -70.65 96.61 -59.43
C PRO A 971 -70.49 96.63 -57.87
N ARG A 972 -69.48 97.36 -57.36
CA ARG A 972 -69.26 97.96 -55.99
C ARG A 972 -68.19 97.23 -55.15
N LEU A 973 -67.10 97.81 -54.60
CA LEU A 973 -66.78 99.14 -53.99
C LEU A 973 -67.60 99.43 -52.70
N TRP A 974 -67.04 99.66 -51.51
CA TRP A 974 -65.88 100.51 -51.12
C TRP A 974 -65.12 99.98 -49.87
N LEU A 975 -64.14 100.77 -49.39
CA LEU A 975 -63.53 100.83 -48.04
C LEU A 975 -64.50 100.55 -46.86
N GLY A 976 -64.06 100.25 -45.62
CA GLY A 976 -62.70 100.18 -45.06
C GLY A 976 -62.55 100.99 -43.74
N VAL A 977 -61.42 100.81 -43.03
CA VAL A 977 -60.96 101.56 -41.82
C VAL A 977 -61.72 101.29 -40.50
N ALA A 978 -60.97 101.39 -39.39
CA ALA A 978 -61.37 101.81 -38.02
C ALA A 978 -61.45 100.75 -36.88
N THR A 979 -60.47 100.85 -35.97
CA THR A 979 -60.58 100.88 -34.48
C THR A 979 -61.52 99.93 -33.73
N GLY A 980 -61.01 99.28 -32.68
CA GLY A 980 -61.84 98.67 -31.63
C GLY A 980 -61.07 98.12 -30.43
N LEU A 981 -61.06 98.84 -29.30
CA LEU A 981 -60.61 98.33 -28.00
C LEU A 981 -61.66 97.33 -27.46
N GLY A 982 -61.22 96.25 -26.81
CA GLY A 982 -62.07 95.31 -26.09
C GLY A 982 -61.26 94.48 -25.10
N ALA A 983 -61.69 94.39 -23.84
CA ALA A 983 -60.90 93.84 -22.74
C ALA A 983 -61.73 92.96 -21.78
N LEU A 984 -61.02 92.32 -20.85
CA LEU A 984 -61.50 91.69 -19.61
C LEU A 984 -62.30 90.36 -19.70
N ALA A 985 -61.57 89.29 -19.36
CA ALA A 985 -61.82 88.38 -18.23
C ALA A 985 -63.17 87.62 -18.07
N LEU A 986 -63.06 86.37 -17.59
CA LEU A 986 -63.89 85.88 -16.48
C LEU A 986 -63.18 84.75 -15.70
N VAL A 987 -63.73 84.34 -14.55
CA VAL A 987 -62.99 83.76 -13.42
C VAL A 987 -63.60 82.46 -12.88
N ALA A 988 -62.84 81.36 -12.99
CA ALA A 988 -62.63 80.25 -12.03
C ALA A 988 -63.80 79.47 -11.37
N ILE A 989 -63.40 78.51 -10.51
CA ILE A 989 -64.17 77.73 -9.51
C ILE A 989 -65.04 76.58 -10.05
N GLY A 990 -64.96 75.40 -9.38
CA GLY A 990 -65.93 74.31 -9.57
C GLY A 990 -65.47 72.89 -9.20
N ARG A 991 -65.33 72.56 -7.90
CA ARG A 991 -65.38 71.14 -7.42
C ARG A 991 -66.83 70.62 -7.62
N THR A 992 -67.16 69.32 -7.72
CA THR A 992 -67.18 68.37 -6.58
C THR A 992 -67.55 66.90 -6.92
N MET A 993 -67.07 65.98 -6.06
CA MET A 993 -67.78 64.84 -5.43
C MET A 993 -68.14 63.50 -6.14
N LEU A 994 -67.45 62.45 -5.66
CA LEU A 994 -67.97 61.28 -4.89
C LEU A 994 -68.48 59.97 -5.56
N TRP A 995 -67.87 58.89 -5.04
CA TRP A 995 -68.43 57.55 -4.74
C TRP A 995 -68.68 56.59 -5.91
N ARG A 996 -68.62 55.26 -5.70
CA ARG A 996 -68.71 54.49 -4.43
C ARG A 996 -67.68 53.36 -4.32
N ARG A 997 -67.30 52.96 -3.09
CA ARG A 997 -66.70 51.63 -2.84
C ARG A 997 -67.78 50.55 -3.00
N GLN A 998 -67.37 49.31 -3.26
CA GLN A 998 -67.64 48.27 -2.26
C GLN A 998 -66.47 47.27 -2.19
N GLU A 999 -66.19 46.78 -0.99
CA GLU A 999 -65.16 45.77 -0.73
C GLU A 999 -65.79 44.36 -0.78
N HIS A 1000 -64.97 43.35 -1.01
CA HIS A 1000 -64.92 42.20 -0.09
C HIS A 1000 -63.48 41.67 -0.04
N SER A 1001 -63.14 41.06 1.09
CA SER A 1001 -61.75 40.83 1.53
C SER A 1001 -61.61 39.45 2.20
N TRP A 1002 -60.41 39.22 2.76
CA TRP A 1002 -59.93 38.04 3.49
C TRP A 1002 -59.32 36.91 2.64
N SER A 1003 -58.24 36.24 3.09
CA SER A 1003 -57.16 36.59 4.05
C SER A 1003 -56.19 35.40 4.23
N HIS A 1004 -54.97 35.65 4.75
CA HIS A 1004 -54.11 34.66 5.46
C HIS A 1004 -53.58 33.49 4.61
N GLU A 1005 -52.33 33.00 4.78
CA GLU A 1005 -51.18 33.50 5.54
C GLU A 1005 -49.85 33.05 4.88
N LYS A 1006 -48.72 33.32 5.57
CA LYS A 1006 -47.33 32.84 5.40
C LYS A 1006 -47.22 31.40 4.85
N SER A 1007 -46.13 31.03 4.18
CA SER A 1007 -44.77 31.62 4.20
C SER A 1007 -44.25 32.06 2.84
#